data_AF-A0A540LL82-F1
#
_entry.id   AF-A0A540LL82-F1
#
_cell.length_a   1.000
_cell.length_b   1.000
_cell.length_c   1.000
_cell.angle_alpha   90.00
_cell.angle_beta   90.00
_cell.angle_gamma   90.00
#
_symmetry.space_group_name_H-M   'P 1'
#
loop_
_entity.id
_entity.type
_entity.pdbx_description
1 polymer ?
#
loop_
_entity_poly.entity_id
_entity_poly.type
_entity_poly.pdbx_seq_one_letter_code
_entity_poly.pdbx_strand_id
1 'polypeptide(L)'
;MGSLQEEERSLLEDGLIQNEGDGLYTGDGSVDIKGNRVLKQNTGNWRACPFILGTECCERLAYYGIATNLVTYLTNKLHEGNVSAARNVTTWSGTCYLTPLIGAVLADAYWGRYWTIAVFSIIYFIGMGTLTLSASVPALKPPECVDSVCPSASPAQYGVFFVGLYLIALGTGGIKPCVSSFGADQFDDTDKTERVKKGSFFNWFYFSINIGALISSSLLVWVQDNAGWGLGFGIPTLFMGIAIFSFFSGTPLYRFQKPGGSPVTRMCQVLVASFRKWNLDVPKDSSLLYETPDKDSAIKGSRKLEHSDELTCLDKAAVISETETKTGDFSNPWRVCTVTQVEELKILIRMFPIWATGIVFSAVYAQMSTMFVEQGTMMDTSIGSFTIPPASLSTFDVISVIFWVPVYDKFIVPIARRFTGKERGFSELQRMGIGLFLSVLCMSAAAVVEIYRLNLAKELGLVDKEVAVPMSILWQIPQYFLLGAAEIFTFIGQLEFFYDQSPDAMRSLCSALSLLTNSLGNYLSSLILTIVTYFSTKDGKAGWIPDNLNEGHLDYFFWLLAGLSLLNMLVYVVCAKRDGDLLFSCAKDHNPTVWFADNGERLGTYRGHNGAVWCCDVSRDSARLITGSADQTAKLWNVQTGQQLFTFNFDSPARAVDFSVGDKLAVITTDPFMDVTSAIHVKSIAGDPEDQIGESALILKGPQGRINRAVWGPLNRTIISAGEDAVIRIWDSETGKLLKENDPEVGHKKTITSLAKSVDGSHFLTGSLDKSAKLWDTRTLTLIKTYVTERPVNAVAMSPLCDHVVLGGGQDASTVTTTDHRSGKFEAKFYDKILQEEIGGVKGHFGPINALAFNPDGKSFSSGGEDGYVRLHHFDSDYFHIKI
;
A
#
# COMPACT_ATOMS: atom_id res chain seq x y z
N MET A 1 25.08 41.98 -44.93
CA MET A 1 25.72 41.38 -43.74
C MET A 1 25.39 42.10 -42.43
N GLY A 2 24.65 43.22 -42.41
CA GLY A 2 24.31 43.93 -41.16
C GLY A 2 22.99 43.52 -40.49
N SER A 3 21.99 43.02 -41.23
CA SER A 3 20.64 42.78 -40.68
C SER A 3 20.49 41.45 -39.92
N LEU A 4 21.16 40.39 -40.37
CA LEU A 4 21.10 39.06 -39.71
C LEU A 4 21.82 39.06 -38.35
N GLN A 5 22.83 39.93 -38.19
CA GLN A 5 23.62 40.00 -36.96
C GLN A 5 22.96 40.87 -35.89
N GLU A 6 22.05 41.78 -36.27
CA GLU A 6 21.19 42.53 -35.34
C GLU A 6 19.99 41.69 -34.88
N GLU A 7 19.39 40.85 -35.74
CA GLU A 7 18.35 39.90 -35.35
C GLU A 7 18.89 38.77 -34.44
N GLU A 8 20.09 38.24 -34.71
CA GLU A 8 20.72 37.27 -33.79
C GLU A 8 21.10 37.91 -32.45
N ARG A 9 21.52 39.19 -32.43
CA ARG A 9 21.79 39.91 -31.17
C ARG A 9 20.53 40.21 -30.39
N SER A 10 19.42 40.58 -31.04
CA SER A 10 18.16 40.82 -30.33
C SER A 10 17.55 39.52 -29.82
N LEU A 11 17.68 38.40 -30.55
CA LEU A 11 17.26 37.07 -30.08
C LEU A 11 18.16 36.52 -28.97
N LEU A 12 19.46 36.86 -28.97
CA LEU A 12 20.38 36.54 -27.87
C LEU A 12 20.15 37.45 -26.66
N GLU A 13 19.83 38.73 -26.84
CA GLU A 13 19.44 39.63 -25.75
C GLU A 13 18.06 39.25 -25.18
N ASP A 14 17.06 38.92 -26.01
CA ASP A 14 15.75 38.42 -25.55
C ASP A 14 15.88 37.04 -24.87
N GLY A 15 16.77 36.18 -25.36
CA GLY A 15 17.10 34.88 -24.73
C GLY A 15 17.92 34.99 -23.44
N LEU A 16 18.74 36.04 -23.29
CA LEU A 16 19.47 36.34 -22.05
C LEU A 16 18.57 37.03 -21.01
N ILE A 17 17.64 37.90 -21.46
CA ILE A 17 16.63 38.53 -20.59
C ILE A 17 15.61 37.50 -20.09
N GLN A 18 15.26 36.47 -20.88
CA GLN A 18 14.45 35.34 -20.41
C GLN A 18 15.17 34.49 -19.37
N ASN A 19 16.48 34.25 -19.51
CA ASN A 19 17.26 33.42 -18.58
C ASN A 19 17.57 34.11 -17.23
N GLU A 20 17.66 35.44 -17.16
CA GLU A 20 17.80 36.15 -15.86
C GLU A 20 16.47 36.27 -15.09
N GLY A 21 15.32 36.19 -15.78
CA GLY A 21 13.99 36.25 -15.17
C GLY A 21 13.51 34.94 -14.52
N ASP A 22 13.92 33.78 -15.04
CA ASP A 22 13.42 32.47 -14.57
C ASP A 22 13.92 32.07 -13.17
N GLY A 23 14.96 32.72 -12.64
CA GLY A 23 15.42 32.55 -11.26
C GLY A 23 14.60 33.32 -10.22
N LEU A 24 13.89 34.39 -10.63
CA LEU A 24 13.15 35.29 -9.74
C LEU A 24 11.71 34.83 -9.47
N TYR A 25 11.11 34.12 -10.42
CA TYR A 25 9.74 33.60 -10.33
C TYR A 25 9.73 32.12 -9.96
N THR A 26 8.67 31.66 -9.32
CA THR A 26 8.49 30.25 -8.94
C THR A 26 8.37 29.35 -10.17
N GLY A 27 9.10 28.23 -10.19
CA GLY A 27 9.16 27.29 -11.33
C GLY A 27 8.05 26.23 -11.34
N ASP A 28 7.31 26.12 -10.25
CA ASP A 28 6.27 25.10 -9.99
C ASP A 28 4.86 25.49 -10.50
N GLY A 29 4.74 26.61 -11.23
CA GLY A 29 3.44 27.10 -11.72
C GLY A 29 2.58 27.81 -10.66
N SER A 30 3.12 28.10 -9.48
CA SER A 30 2.45 28.91 -8.45
C SER A 30 2.02 30.28 -8.97
N VAL A 31 0.83 30.72 -8.55
CA VAL A 31 0.25 32.02 -8.87
C VAL A 31 -0.10 32.82 -7.62
N ASP A 32 -0.22 34.14 -7.77
CA ASP A 32 -0.77 35.03 -6.75
C ASP A 32 -2.31 34.95 -6.76
N ILE A 33 -2.96 35.63 -5.81
CA ILE A 33 -4.43 35.67 -5.76
C ILE A 33 -5.07 36.29 -7.02
N LYS A 34 -4.30 37.04 -7.82
CA LYS A 34 -4.74 37.66 -9.08
C LYS A 34 -4.45 36.78 -10.30
N GLY A 35 -3.86 35.60 -10.11
CA GLY A 35 -3.52 34.64 -11.17
C GLY A 35 -2.20 34.91 -11.91
N ASN A 36 -1.38 35.85 -11.43
CA ASN A 36 -0.07 36.18 -12.02
C ASN A 36 1.05 35.29 -11.44
N ARG A 37 2.16 35.15 -12.18
CA ARG A 37 3.36 34.45 -11.69
C ARG A 37 3.96 35.16 -10.47
N VAL A 38 4.45 34.39 -9.51
CA VAL A 38 4.88 34.93 -8.21
C VAL A 38 6.38 35.02 -8.08
N LEU A 39 6.85 36.12 -7.50
CA LEU A 39 8.27 36.32 -7.12
C LEU A 39 8.60 35.48 -5.88
N LYS A 40 9.69 34.70 -5.96
CA LYS A 40 10.17 33.80 -4.89
C LYS A 40 10.43 34.52 -3.56
N GLN A 41 10.96 35.75 -3.61
CA GLN A 41 11.38 36.50 -2.41
C GLN A 41 10.22 37.10 -1.60
N ASN A 42 9.08 37.38 -2.24
CA ASN A 42 8.01 38.19 -1.64
C ASN A 42 6.87 37.34 -1.04
N THR A 43 6.76 36.07 -1.43
CA THR A 43 5.62 35.20 -1.09
C THR A 43 6.07 33.81 -0.66
N GLY A 44 5.21 33.09 0.05
CA GLY A 44 5.40 31.73 0.52
C GLY A 44 6.45 31.60 1.63
N ASN A 45 7.09 30.45 1.64
CA ASN A 45 8.15 30.07 2.58
C ASN A 45 7.68 30.16 4.05
N TRP A 46 8.63 30.21 4.98
CA TRP A 46 8.36 30.32 6.42
C TRP A 46 7.64 31.62 6.86
N ARG A 47 7.44 32.59 5.96
CA ARG A 47 6.66 33.81 6.26
C ARG A 47 5.16 33.54 6.26
N ALA A 48 4.70 32.66 5.37
CA ALA A 48 3.31 32.21 5.27
C ALA A 48 2.95 31.12 6.29
N CYS A 49 3.92 30.26 6.64
CA CYS A 49 3.69 29.07 7.46
C CYS A 49 3.03 29.32 8.83
N PRO A 50 3.39 30.37 9.62
CA PRO A 50 2.79 30.58 10.94
C PRO A 50 1.26 30.75 10.92
N PHE A 51 0.72 31.40 9.89
CA PHE A 51 -0.72 31.59 9.74
C PHE A 51 -1.45 30.25 9.49
N ILE A 52 -0.84 29.38 8.68
CA ILE A 52 -1.36 28.05 8.35
C ILE A 52 -1.25 27.11 9.55
N LEU A 53 -0.07 27.06 10.20
CA LEU A 53 0.18 26.25 11.40
C LEU A 53 -0.71 26.65 12.57
N GLY A 54 -0.93 27.95 12.78
CA GLY A 54 -1.83 28.45 13.81
C GLY A 54 -3.29 28.04 13.55
N THR A 55 -3.71 28.02 12.28
CA THR A 55 -5.05 27.58 11.89
C THR A 55 -5.24 26.08 12.17
N GLU A 56 -4.26 25.25 11.79
CA GLU A 56 -4.30 23.80 12.09
C GLU A 56 -4.32 23.56 13.61
N CYS A 57 -3.48 24.25 14.38
CA CYS A 57 -3.44 24.09 15.84
C CYS A 57 -4.80 24.40 16.48
N CYS A 58 -5.46 25.49 16.06
CA CYS A 58 -6.77 25.89 16.58
C CYS A 58 -7.88 24.92 16.16
N GLU A 59 -7.83 24.40 14.92
CA GLU A 59 -8.77 23.37 14.47
C GLU A 59 -8.63 22.10 15.29
N ARG A 60 -7.40 21.61 15.51
CA ARG A 60 -7.16 20.40 16.30
C ARG A 60 -7.59 20.55 17.74
N LEU A 61 -7.30 21.71 18.32
CA LEU A 61 -7.76 22.03 19.67
C LEU A 61 -9.29 21.97 19.75
N ALA A 62 -10.00 22.54 18.78
CA ALA A 62 -11.46 22.54 18.76
C ALA A 62 -12.04 21.14 18.50
N TYR A 63 -11.51 20.41 17.52
CA TYR A 63 -11.99 19.08 17.15
C TYR A 63 -11.84 18.09 18.31
N TYR A 64 -10.64 17.94 18.86
CA TYR A 64 -10.40 17.04 20.00
C TYR A 64 -11.14 17.50 21.25
N GLY A 65 -11.40 18.79 21.38
CA GLY A 65 -12.05 19.36 22.57
C GLY A 65 -13.50 18.94 22.64
N ILE A 66 -14.14 18.84 21.48
CA ILE A 66 -15.47 18.27 21.38
C ILE A 66 -15.36 16.74 21.44
N ALA A 67 -14.55 16.13 20.58
CA ALA A 67 -14.56 14.69 20.35
C ALA A 67 -14.25 13.85 21.60
N THR A 68 -13.31 14.28 22.42
CA THR A 68 -12.84 13.49 23.59
C THR A 68 -13.87 13.39 24.69
N ASN A 69 -14.70 14.42 24.91
CA ASN A 69 -15.64 14.49 26.02
C ASN A 69 -17.10 14.62 25.58
N LEU A 70 -17.38 14.46 24.28
CA LEU A 70 -18.74 14.56 23.73
C LEU A 70 -19.68 13.51 24.34
N VAL A 71 -19.17 12.30 24.60
CA VAL A 71 -19.97 11.20 25.17
C VAL A 71 -20.54 11.61 26.54
N THR A 72 -19.71 12.20 27.39
CA THR A 72 -20.09 12.75 28.70
C THR A 72 -21.14 13.86 28.60
N TYR A 73 -21.08 14.70 27.56
CA TYR A 73 -22.11 15.72 27.35
C TYR A 73 -23.46 15.10 27.00
N LEU A 74 -23.47 14.10 26.12
CA LEU A 74 -24.70 13.41 25.70
C LEU A 74 -25.33 12.66 26.88
N THR A 75 -24.53 11.98 27.69
CA THR A 75 -25.01 11.24 28.87
C THR A 75 -25.43 12.18 30.00
N ASN A 76 -24.55 13.10 30.44
CA ASN A 76 -24.81 13.91 31.64
C ASN A 76 -25.66 15.17 31.41
N LYS A 77 -25.71 15.71 30.19
CA LYS A 77 -26.47 16.95 29.91
C LYS A 77 -27.67 16.74 29.02
N LEU A 78 -27.58 15.90 28.00
CA LEU A 78 -28.73 15.56 27.16
C LEU A 78 -29.53 14.37 27.70
N HIS A 79 -29.03 13.68 28.73
CA HIS A 79 -29.66 12.51 29.36
C HIS A 79 -29.93 11.37 28.36
N GLU A 80 -28.99 11.15 27.44
CA GLU A 80 -28.98 9.96 26.58
C GLU A 80 -28.40 8.76 27.32
N GLY A 81 -28.90 7.55 27.03
CA GLY A 81 -28.28 6.33 27.53
C GLY A 81 -26.91 6.06 26.89
N ASN A 82 -26.06 5.30 27.57
CA ASN A 82 -24.64 5.10 27.21
C ASN A 82 -24.44 4.60 25.77
N VAL A 83 -25.31 3.68 25.33
CA VAL A 83 -25.29 3.15 23.96
C VAL A 83 -25.67 4.21 22.93
N SER A 84 -26.70 5.01 23.19
CA SER A 84 -27.14 6.09 22.28
C SER A 84 -26.06 7.14 22.15
N ALA A 85 -25.49 7.57 23.28
CA ALA A 85 -24.42 8.54 23.32
C ALA A 85 -23.20 8.08 22.51
N ALA A 86 -22.70 6.86 22.78
CA ALA A 86 -21.56 6.30 22.05
C ALA A 86 -21.83 6.14 20.55
N ARG A 87 -23.05 5.74 20.17
CA ARG A 87 -23.49 5.65 18.77
C ARG A 87 -23.49 7.01 18.09
N ASN A 88 -24.00 8.05 18.75
CA ASN A 88 -24.05 9.41 18.22
C ASN A 88 -22.64 10.00 18.08
N VAL A 89 -21.76 9.80 19.05
CA VAL A 89 -20.35 10.23 18.99
C VAL A 89 -19.60 9.55 17.85
N THR A 90 -19.69 8.22 17.73
CA THR A 90 -19.03 7.48 16.65
C THR A 90 -19.59 7.86 15.28
N THR A 91 -20.91 8.05 15.16
CA THR A 91 -21.52 8.49 13.90
C THR A 91 -21.07 9.89 13.49
N TRP A 92 -21.00 10.83 14.45
CA TRP A 92 -20.49 12.17 14.20
C TRP A 92 -19.00 12.14 13.81
N SER A 93 -18.16 11.44 14.59
CA SER A 93 -16.73 11.30 14.31
C SER A 93 -16.49 10.69 12.93
N GLY A 94 -17.23 9.63 12.59
CA GLY A 94 -17.19 9.02 11.26
C GLY A 94 -17.56 9.98 10.14
N THR A 95 -18.53 10.86 10.39
CA THR A 95 -18.94 11.91 9.44
C THR A 95 -17.86 12.99 9.27
N CYS A 96 -17.17 13.40 10.34
CA CYS A 96 -16.02 14.30 10.29
C CYS A 96 -14.83 13.76 9.46
N TYR A 97 -14.73 12.43 9.30
CA TYR A 97 -13.74 11.78 8.44
C TYR A 97 -14.28 11.40 7.06
N LEU A 98 -15.59 11.52 6.82
CA LEU A 98 -16.21 11.34 5.50
C LEU A 98 -16.21 12.64 4.68
N THR A 99 -16.54 13.76 5.33
CA THR A 99 -16.61 15.10 4.72
C THR A 99 -15.30 15.57 4.08
N PRO A 100 -14.09 15.13 4.50
CA PRO A 100 -12.84 15.41 3.78
C PRO A 100 -12.84 15.01 2.32
N LEU A 101 -13.56 13.96 1.94
CA LEU A 101 -13.69 13.56 0.54
C LEU A 101 -14.39 14.65 -0.29
N ILE A 102 -15.41 15.29 0.28
CA ILE A 102 -16.14 16.40 -0.35
C ILE A 102 -15.22 17.62 -0.48
N GLY A 103 -14.50 17.96 0.60
CA GLY A 103 -13.54 19.05 0.61
C GLY A 103 -12.44 18.88 -0.43
N ALA A 104 -11.84 17.69 -0.51
CA ALA A 104 -10.80 17.37 -1.48
C ALA A 104 -11.30 17.51 -2.93
N VAL A 105 -12.49 16.98 -3.24
CA VAL A 105 -13.07 17.11 -4.58
C VAL A 105 -13.34 18.57 -4.96
N LEU A 106 -13.87 19.38 -4.02
CA LEU A 106 -14.11 20.80 -4.27
C LEU A 106 -12.81 21.58 -4.46
N ALA A 107 -11.77 21.27 -3.67
CA ALA A 107 -10.48 21.91 -3.76
C ALA A 107 -9.76 21.59 -5.07
N ASP A 108 -9.68 20.30 -5.44
CA ASP A 108 -8.90 19.85 -6.59
C ASP A 108 -9.62 20.08 -7.94
N ALA A 109 -10.96 20.13 -7.94
CA ALA A 109 -11.73 20.22 -9.19
C ALA A 109 -12.32 21.61 -9.50
N TYR A 110 -12.63 22.44 -8.48
CA TYR A 110 -13.41 23.67 -8.70
C TYR A 110 -12.79 24.91 -8.05
N TRP A 111 -12.66 24.95 -6.73
CA TRP A 111 -12.42 26.21 -5.99
C TRP A 111 -10.94 26.48 -5.69
N GLY A 112 -10.09 25.45 -5.74
CA GLY A 112 -8.73 25.53 -5.20
C GLY A 112 -8.69 25.35 -3.69
N ARG A 113 -7.50 25.00 -3.18
CA ARG A 113 -7.27 24.65 -1.77
C ARG A 113 -7.57 25.81 -0.82
N TYR A 114 -7.12 27.02 -1.16
CA TYR A 114 -7.34 28.22 -0.33
C TYR A 114 -8.82 28.53 -0.09
N TRP A 115 -9.63 28.63 -1.16
CA TRP A 115 -11.04 28.97 -1.04
C TRP A 115 -11.83 27.87 -0.32
N THR A 116 -11.44 26.62 -0.51
CA THR A 116 -12.02 25.49 0.23
C THR A 116 -11.76 25.63 1.73
N ILE A 117 -10.51 25.89 2.15
CA ILE A 117 -10.19 26.14 3.57
C ILE A 117 -10.99 27.33 4.08
N ALA A 118 -11.01 28.46 3.36
CA ALA A 118 -11.68 29.68 3.78
C ALA A 118 -13.19 29.47 4.03
N VAL A 119 -13.92 28.88 3.07
CA VAL A 119 -15.36 28.64 3.18
C VAL A 119 -15.67 27.64 4.29
N PHE A 120 -14.93 26.53 4.35
CA PHE A 120 -15.20 25.48 5.33
C PHE A 120 -14.81 25.89 6.76
N SER A 121 -13.79 26.73 6.94
CA SER A 121 -13.49 27.34 8.24
C SER A 121 -14.61 28.25 8.74
N ILE A 122 -15.25 29.02 7.85
CA ILE A 122 -16.43 29.83 8.21
C ILE A 122 -17.61 28.92 8.63
N ILE A 123 -17.87 27.85 7.88
CA ILE A 123 -18.90 26.86 8.24
C ILE A 123 -18.59 26.22 9.61
N TYR A 124 -17.33 25.86 9.84
CA TYR A 124 -16.86 25.33 11.12
C TYR A 124 -17.14 26.32 12.26
N PHE A 125 -16.80 27.60 12.08
CA PHE A 125 -17.03 28.64 13.08
C PHE A 125 -18.52 28.85 13.38
N ILE A 126 -19.40 28.80 12.37
CA ILE A 126 -20.85 28.87 12.58
C ILE A 126 -21.35 27.66 13.37
N GLY A 127 -20.85 26.46 13.04
CA GLY A 127 -21.19 25.23 13.77
C GLY A 127 -20.75 25.30 15.24
N MET A 128 -19.51 25.74 15.48
CA MET A 128 -18.96 25.99 16.82
C MET A 128 -19.78 27.02 17.60
N GLY A 129 -20.11 28.16 16.97
CA GLY A 129 -20.93 29.19 17.58
C GLY A 129 -22.32 28.66 17.98
N THR A 130 -22.92 27.84 17.11
CA THR A 130 -24.22 27.21 17.38
C THR A 130 -24.12 26.22 18.53
N LEU A 131 -23.04 25.43 18.61
CA LEU A 131 -22.77 24.51 19.71
C LEU A 131 -22.59 25.28 21.04
N THR A 132 -21.79 26.35 21.04
CA THR A 132 -21.61 27.22 22.21
C THR A 132 -22.92 27.85 22.67
N LEU A 133 -23.76 28.31 21.74
CA LEU A 133 -25.08 28.87 22.05
C LEU A 133 -26.01 27.80 22.65
N SER A 134 -25.99 26.57 22.12
CA SER A 134 -26.79 25.45 22.64
C SER A 134 -26.47 25.12 24.09
N ALA A 135 -25.20 25.26 24.50
CA ALA A 135 -24.75 24.99 25.87
C ALA A 135 -24.87 26.21 26.81
N SER A 136 -24.95 27.43 26.28
CA SER A 136 -24.90 28.67 27.09
C SER A 136 -26.27 29.34 27.26
N VAL A 137 -27.17 29.21 26.29
CA VAL A 137 -28.47 29.91 26.31
C VAL A 137 -29.50 29.09 27.09
N PRO A 138 -30.13 29.64 28.15
CA PRO A 138 -31.10 28.91 28.96
C PRO A 138 -32.29 28.31 28.19
N ALA A 139 -32.72 28.96 27.11
CA ALA A 139 -33.82 28.47 26.26
C ALA A 139 -33.40 27.27 25.39
N LEU A 140 -32.11 27.11 25.10
CA LEU A 140 -31.56 26.07 24.23
C LEU A 140 -30.94 24.90 25.00
N LYS A 141 -30.75 25.04 26.32
CA LYS A 141 -30.30 23.95 27.19
C LYS A 141 -31.48 23.20 27.82
N PRO A 142 -31.39 21.87 27.99
CA PRO A 142 -32.36 21.13 28.79
C PRO A 142 -32.44 21.68 30.23
N PRO A 143 -33.61 21.54 30.91
CA PRO A 143 -33.74 21.94 32.30
C PRO A 143 -32.75 21.16 33.18
N GLU A 144 -32.27 21.80 34.25
CA GLU A 144 -31.48 21.11 35.28
C GLU A 144 -32.36 20.06 35.99
N CYS A 145 -31.76 18.92 36.34
CA CYS A 145 -32.49 17.84 37.01
C CYS A 145 -33.11 18.36 38.32
N VAL A 146 -34.36 17.97 38.57
CA VAL A 146 -35.05 18.25 39.82
C VAL A 146 -35.14 16.93 40.58
N ASP A 147 -34.46 16.86 41.73
CA ASP A 147 -34.26 15.63 42.50
C ASP A 147 -33.62 14.51 41.66
N SER A 148 -34.23 13.32 41.59
CA SER A 148 -33.77 12.17 40.79
C SER A 148 -34.39 12.09 39.39
N VAL A 149 -35.18 13.10 38.97
CA VAL A 149 -35.87 13.11 37.68
C VAL A 149 -35.24 14.15 36.76
N CYS A 150 -34.52 13.66 35.74
CA CYS A 150 -33.91 14.48 34.71
C CYS A 150 -34.79 14.49 33.44
N PRO A 151 -35.44 15.62 33.09
CA PRO A 151 -36.21 15.69 31.87
C PRO A 151 -35.28 15.63 30.64
N SER A 152 -35.64 14.81 29.66
CA SER A 152 -34.94 14.70 28.38
C SER A 152 -35.01 16.01 27.61
N ALA A 153 -33.99 16.28 26.78
CA ALA A 153 -33.97 17.48 25.94
C ALA A 153 -35.18 17.55 24.99
N SER A 154 -35.74 18.75 24.80
CA SER A 154 -36.82 18.91 23.81
C SER A 154 -36.30 18.66 22.38
N PRO A 155 -37.15 18.22 21.43
CA PRO A 155 -36.71 17.97 20.05
C PRO A 155 -36.05 19.18 19.39
N ALA A 156 -36.46 20.40 19.75
CA ALA A 156 -35.86 21.63 19.22
C ALA A 156 -34.45 21.88 19.78
N GLN A 157 -34.24 21.67 21.09
CA GLN A 157 -32.92 21.79 21.74
C GLN A 157 -31.96 20.75 21.18
N TYR A 158 -32.44 19.50 21.06
CA TYR A 158 -31.72 18.41 20.42
C TYR A 158 -31.35 18.75 18.96
N GLY A 159 -32.31 19.27 18.18
CA GLY A 159 -32.08 19.67 16.79
C GLY A 159 -31.01 20.76 16.64
N VAL A 160 -31.04 21.81 17.46
CA VAL A 160 -30.03 22.89 17.41
C VAL A 160 -28.63 22.37 17.72
N PHE A 161 -28.50 21.51 18.75
CA PHE A 161 -27.23 20.89 19.11
C PHE A 161 -26.64 20.07 17.96
N PHE A 162 -27.44 19.16 17.37
CA PHE A 162 -26.97 18.32 16.27
C PHE A 162 -26.71 19.10 14.98
N VAL A 163 -27.48 20.16 14.68
CA VAL A 163 -27.17 21.06 13.57
C VAL A 163 -25.80 21.70 13.75
N GLY A 164 -25.48 22.20 14.95
CA GLY A 164 -24.14 22.71 15.26
C GLY A 164 -23.06 21.63 15.07
N LEU A 165 -23.30 20.44 15.62
CA LEU A 165 -22.37 19.31 15.57
C LEU A 165 -22.07 18.84 14.13
N TYR A 166 -23.08 18.72 13.27
CA TYR A 166 -22.90 18.33 11.87
C TYR A 166 -22.38 19.45 10.97
N LEU A 167 -22.61 20.73 11.31
CA LEU A 167 -21.93 21.86 10.66
C LEU A 167 -20.42 21.83 10.94
N ILE A 168 -20.02 21.49 12.18
CA ILE A 168 -18.61 21.25 12.52
C ILE A 168 -18.06 20.09 11.69
N ALA A 169 -18.79 18.97 11.60
CA ALA A 169 -18.39 17.83 10.78
C ALA A 169 -18.20 18.23 9.30
N LEU A 170 -19.13 19.00 8.73
CA LEU A 170 -18.98 19.52 7.38
C LEU A 170 -17.72 20.42 7.27
N GLY A 171 -17.56 21.36 8.20
CA GLY A 171 -16.41 22.28 8.27
C GLY A 171 -15.05 21.58 8.32
N THR A 172 -14.91 20.52 9.14
CA THR A 172 -13.66 19.73 9.20
C THR A 172 -13.25 19.16 7.84
N GLY A 173 -14.24 18.88 6.98
CA GLY A 173 -14.03 18.28 5.67
C GLY A 173 -13.23 19.13 4.70
N GLY A 174 -13.41 20.46 4.70
CA GLY A 174 -12.62 21.32 3.81
C GLY A 174 -11.24 21.63 4.36
N ILE A 175 -11.09 21.62 5.69
CA ILE A 175 -9.86 22.05 6.38
C ILE A 175 -8.82 20.92 6.38
N LYS A 176 -9.16 19.77 6.96
CA LYS A 176 -8.21 18.65 7.20
C LYS A 176 -7.40 18.21 5.96
N PRO A 177 -7.99 17.98 4.78
CA PRO A 177 -7.23 17.54 3.61
C PRO A 177 -6.47 18.67 2.90
N CYS A 178 -6.94 19.91 3.03
CA CYS A 178 -6.42 21.03 2.25
C CYS A 178 -5.33 21.83 2.99
N VAL A 179 -5.34 21.90 4.32
CA VAL A 179 -4.38 22.74 5.07
C VAL A 179 -2.95 22.22 4.97
N SER A 180 -2.74 20.91 5.08
CA SER A 180 -1.42 20.29 4.98
C SER A 180 -0.82 20.47 3.58
N SER A 181 -1.63 20.26 2.55
CA SER A 181 -1.24 20.44 1.14
C SER A 181 -1.04 21.91 0.78
N PHE A 182 -1.90 22.81 1.25
CA PHE A 182 -1.74 24.26 1.06
C PHE A 182 -0.49 24.81 1.77
N GLY A 183 -0.15 24.26 2.94
CA GLY A 183 1.11 24.59 3.63
C GLY A 183 2.34 24.11 2.86
N ALA A 184 2.26 22.91 2.27
CA ALA A 184 3.30 22.37 1.41
C ALA A 184 3.50 23.19 0.12
N ASP A 185 2.42 23.75 -0.45
CA ASP A 185 2.44 24.62 -1.64
C ASP A 185 3.16 25.96 -1.41
N GLN A 186 3.49 26.30 -0.16
CA GLN A 186 4.24 27.52 0.13
C GLN A 186 5.73 27.40 -0.22
N PHE A 187 6.21 26.21 -0.58
CA PHE A 187 7.60 25.93 -0.93
C PHE A 187 7.70 25.44 -2.38
N ASP A 188 8.60 26.03 -3.17
CA ASP A 188 8.86 25.66 -4.56
C ASP A 188 9.72 24.38 -4.63
N ASP A 189 9.15 23.30 -5.20
CA ASP A 189 9.83 22.01 -5.34
C ASP A 189 10.98 22.03 -6.37
N THR A 190 11.01 23.01 -7.27
CA THR A 190 12.10 23.20 -8.24
C THR A 190 13.35 23.81 -7.60
N ASP A 191 13.20 24.45 -6.44
CA ASP A 191 14.29 25.08 -5.69
C ASP A 191 14.83 24.14 -4.60
N LYS A 192 16.10 23.74 -4.75
CA LYS A 192 16.78 22.85 -3.78
C LYS A 192 16.78 23.41 -2.36
N THR A 193 16.79 24.73 -2.17
CA THR A 193 16.82 25.37 -0.85
C THR A 193 15.45 25.39 -0.18
N GLU A 194 14.37 25.63 -0.93
CA GLU A 194 13.01 25.60 -0.41
C GLU A 194 12.54 24.16 -0.14
N ARG A 195 12.96 23.19 -0.97
CA ARG A 195 12.65 21.77 -0.79
C ARG A 195 13.13 21.21 0.56
N VAL A 196 14.31 21.61 1.04
CA VAL A 196 14.80 21.20 2.37
C VAL A 196 13.98 21.86 3.49
N LYS A 197 13.59 23.13 3.30
CA LYS A 197 12.76 23.88 4.26
C LYS A 197 11.35 23.29 4.39
N LYS A 198 10.79 22.75 3.30
CA LYS A 198 9.50 22.04 3.27
C LYS A 198 9.46 20.83 4.23
N GLY A 199 10.56 20.07 4.33
CA GLY A 199 10.66 18.97 5.29
C GLY A 199 10.54 19.45 6.75
N SER A 200 11.18 20.57 7.08
CA SER A 200 11.06 21.19 8.41
C SER A 200 9.63 21.70 8.69
N PHE A 201 8.90 22.17 7.67
CA PHE A 201 7.49 22.55 7.82
C PHE A 201 6.62 21.39 8.30
N PHE A 202 6.77 20.19 7.72
CA PHE A 202 5.99 19.03 8.14
C PHE A 202 6.27 18.62 9.60
N ASN A 203 7.52 18.74 10.06
CA ASN A 203 7.86 18.49 11.47
C ASN A 203 7.14 19.47 12.41
N TRP A 204 7.15 20.77 12.07
CA TRP A 204 6.45 21.79 12.85
C TRP A 204 4.92 21.65 12.77
N PHE A 205 4.40 21.24 11.61
CA PHE A 205 2.99 20.92 11.41
C PHE A 205 2.54 19.80 12.35
N TYR A 206 3.27 18.69 12.38
CA TYR A 206 2.98 17.58 13.28
C TYR A 206 3.10 17.98 14.76
N PHE A 207 4.11 18.78 15.10
CA PHE A 207 4.27 19.33 16.45
C PHE A 207 3.07 20.21 16.86
N SER A 208 2.58 21.08 15.96
CA SER A 208 1.40 21.92 16.21
C SER A 208 0.12 21.10 16.44
N ILE A 209 -0.08 20.00 15.70
CA ILE A 209 -1.22 19.08 15.90
C ILE A 209 -1.18 18.49 17.31
N ASN A 210 -0.02 17.97 17.74
CA ASN A 210 0.12 17.34 19.05
C ASN A 210 -0.08 18.33 20.21
N ILE A 211 0.39 19.56 20.09
CA ILE A 211 0.11 20.61 21.09
C ILE A 211 -1.39 20.88 21.19
N GLY A 212 -2.06 21.05 20.06
CA GLY A 212 -3.51 21.28 20.02
C GLY A 212 -4.28 20.13 20.68
N ALA A 213 -3.93 18.89 20.36
CA ALA A 213 -4.53 17.70 20.95
C ALA A 213 -4.26 17.58 22.47
N LEU A 214 -3.04 17.86 22.92
CA LEU A 214 -2.65 17.76 24.33
C LEU A 214 -3.35 18.82 25.20
N ILE A 215 -3.41 20.08 24.76
CA ILE A 215 -4.12 21.14 25.49
C ILE A 215 -5.61 20.81 25.56
N SER A 216 -6.15 20.26 24.48
CA SER A 216 -7.55 19.92 24.37
C SER A 216 -7.96 18.76 25.28
N SER A 217 -7.27 17.63 25.21
CA SER A 217 -7.52 16.43 26.04
C SER A 217 -7.29 16.67 27.55
N SER A 218 -6.46 17.65 27.92
CA SER A 218 -6.17 17.98 29.32
C SER A 218 -6.98 19.18 29.83
N LEU A 219 -6.50 20.40 29.57
CA LEU A 219 -7.03 21.64 30.11
C LEU A 219 -8.49 21.86 29.69
N LEU A 220 -8.82 21.59 28.42
CA LEU A 220 -10.14 21.91 27.91
C LEU A 220 -11.22 20.96 28.43
N VAL A 221 -10.92 19.66 28.49
CA VAL A 221 -11.77 18.67 29.16
C VAL A 221 -11.97 19.04 30.63
N TRP A 222 -10.91 19.47 31.34
CA TRP A 222 -11.04 19.94 32.71
C TRP A 222 -11.97 21.16 32.85
N VAL A 223 -11.89 22.12 31.92
CA VAL A 223 -12.79 23.27 31.87
C VAL A 223 -14.24 22.84 31.61
N GLN A 224 -14.47 21.89 30.70
CA GLN A 224 -15.82 21.39 30.39
C GLN A 224 -16.51 20.78 31.62
N ASP A 225 -15.79 19.92 32.34
CA ASP A 225 -16.34 19.18 33.46
C ASP A 225 -16.45 20.01 34.75
N ASN A 226 -15.48 20.90 35.01
CA ASN A 226 -15.41 21.64 36.28
C ASN A 226 -15.89 23.09 36.20
N ALA A 227 -15.63 23.79 35.08
CA ALA A 227 -15.99 25.20 34.90
C ALA A 227 -17.24 25.40 34.03
N GLY A 228 -17.66 24.37 33.29
CA GLY A 228 -18.92 24.29 32.57
C GLY A 228 -18.79 24.28 31.05
N TRP A 229 -19.76 23.63 30.41
CA TRP A 229 -19.80 23.36 28.97
C TRP A 229 -19.89 24.61 28.08
N GLY A 230 -20.54 25.69 28.54
CA GLY A 230 -20.60 26.95 27.80
C GLY A 230 -19.21 27.57 27.57
N LEU A 231 -18.37 27.60 28.62
CA LEU A 231 -16.97 28.03 28.51
C LEU A 231 -16.13 27.01 27.75
N GLY A 232 -16.36 25.72 28.01
CA GLY A 232 -15.67 24.61 27.35
C GLY A 232 -15.81 24.63 25.82
N PHE A 233 -16.98 24.94 25.28
CA PHE A 233 -17.17 25.14 23.83
C PHE A 233 -16.85 26.56 23.35
N GLY A 234 -17.01 27.57 24.21
CA GLY A 234 -16.75 28.97 23.85
C GLY A 234 -15.28 29.30 23.62
N ILE A 235 -14.37 28.73 24.42
CA ILE A 235 -12.92 28.94 24.26
C ILE A 235 -12.44 28.49 22.87
N PRO A 236 -12.70 27.25 22.39
CA PRO A 236 -12.36 26.84 21.04
C PRO A 236 -13.02 27.69 19.95
N THR A 237 -14.27 28.13 20.14
CA THR A 237 -14.96 29.01 19.19
C THR A 237 -14.20 30.32 19.01
N LEU A 238 -13.73 30.93 20.10
CA LEU A 238 -12.93 32.15 20.07
C LEU A 238 -11.60 31.93 19.32
N PHE A 239 -10.87 30.86 19.65
CA PHE A 239 -9.61 30.53 18.99
C PHE A 239 -9.79 30.25 17.49
N MET A 240 -10.89 29.59 17.10
CA MET A 240 -11.22 29.39 15.69
C MET A 240 -11.50 30.72 14.98
N GLY A 241 -12.20 31.66 15.61
CA GLY A 241 -12.40 33.01 15.05
C GLY A 241 -11.07 33.77 14.84
N ILE A 242 -10.16 33.67 15.81
CA ILE A 242 -8.80 34.24 15.71
C ILE A 242 -8.01 33.56 14.58
N ALA A 243 -8.11 32.24 14.46
CA ALA A 243 -7.47 31.47 13.41
C ALA A 243 -7.94 31.89 12.01
N ILE A 244 -9.25 32.07 11.82
CA ILE A 244 -9.82 32.54 10.54
C ILE A 244 -9.29 33.93 10.19
N PHE A 245 -9.30 34.86 11.16
CA PHE A 245 -8.75 36.19 10.94
C PHE A 245 -7.25 36.14 10.57
N SER A 246 -6.48 35.33 11.29
CA SER A 246 -5.05 35.09 11.03
C SER A 246 -4.84 34.51 9.62
N PHE A 247 -5.62 33.51 9.22
CA PHE A 247 -5.54 32.88 7.90
C PHE A 247 -5.76 33.89 6.78
N PHE A 248 -6.82 34.71 6.86
CA PHE A 248 -7.09 35.76 5.88
C PHE A 248 -6.06 36.90 5.90
N SER A 249 -5.47 37.20 7.06
CA SER A 249 -4.39 38.19 7.17
C SER A 249 -3.13 37.77 6.39
N GLY A 250 -2.89 36.45 6.30
CA GLY A 250 -1.78 35.87 5.54
C GLY A 250 -1.97 35.83 4.02
N THR A 251 -3.17 36.10 3.50
CA THR A 251 -3.52 36.04 2.06
C THR A 251 -2.49 36.67 1.09
N PRO A 252 -1.99 37.90 1.30
CA PRO A 252 -1.04 38.51 0.37
C PRO A 252 0.33 37.81 0.35
N LEU A 253 0.62 36.97 1.34
CA LEU A 253 1.86 36.22 1.45
C LEU A 253 1.74 34.81 0.87
N TYR A 254 0.55 34.30 0.58
CA TYR A 254 0.38 32.93 0.12
C TYR A 254 0.70 32.73 -1.36
N ARG A 255 1.20 31.54 -1.68
CA ARG A 255 1.30 31.00 -3.04
C ARG A 255 0.11 30.09 -3.31
N PHE A 256 -0.46 30.19 -4.52
CA PHE A 256 -1.66 29.47 -4.92
C PHE A 256 -1.36 28.51 -6.07
N GLN A 257 -1.82 27.27 -5.94
CA GLN A 257 -1.75 26.28 -7.01
C GLN A 257 -3.08 26.22 -7.79
N LYS A 258 -2.99 26.02 -9.11
CA LYS A 258 -4.18 25.91 -9.97
C LYS A 258 -4.82 24.52 -9.81
N PRO A 259 -6.16 24.40 -9.75
CA PRO A 259 -6.84 23.11 -9.65
C PRO A 259 -6.52 22.18 -10.84
N GLY A 260 -6.19 20.92 -10.55
CA GLY A 260 -5.75 19.92 -11.54
C GLY A 260 -6.86 19.01 -12.09
N GLY A 261 -8.09 19.13 -11.60
CA GLY A 261 -9.22 18.24 -11.91
C GLY A 261 -9.39 17.11 -10.90
N SER A 262 -10.55 16.44 -10.88
CA SER A 262 -10.88 15.40 -9.88
C SER A 262 -10.39 14.00 -10.28
N PRO A 263 -9.53 13.35 -9.48
CA PRO A 263 -9.16 11.95 -9.65
C PRO A 263 -10.38 10.99 -9.62
N VAL A 264 -11.37 11.29 -8.77
CA VAL A 264 -12.60 10.48 -8.65
C VAL A 264 -13.39 10.48 -9.95
N THR A 265 -13.46 11.63 -10.64
CA THR A 265 -14.15 11.72 -11.93
C THR A 265 -13.50 10.83 -12.98
N ARG A 266 -12.16 10.73 -12.98
CA ARG A 266 -11.42 9.83 -13.89
C ARG A 266 -11.69 8.36 -13.59
N MET A 267 -11.76 7.98 -12.31
CA MET A 267 -12.11 6.61 -11.91
C MET A 267 -13.54 6.25 -12.33
N CYS A 268 -14.49 7.16 -12.14
CA CYS A 268 -15.87 6.98 -12.59
C CYS A 268 -15.97 6.89 -14.12
N GLN A 269 -15.16 7.66 -14.85
CA GLN A 269 -15.06 7.57 -16.31
C GLN A 269 -14.63 6.18 -16.75
N VAL A 270 -13.58 5.61 -16.14
CA VAL A 270 -13.10 4.25 -16.43
C VAL A 270 -14.18 3.21 -16.15
N LEU A 271 -14.86 3.28 -15.00
CA LEU A 271 -15.94 2.36 -14.67
C LEU A 271 -17.10 2.45 -15.68
N VAL A 272 -17.58 3.67 -15.97
CA VAL A 272 -18.70 3.88 -16.90
C VAL A 272 -18.32 3.46 -18.32
N ALA A 273 -17.11 3.79 -18.79
CA ALA A 273 -16.62 3.38 -20.10
C ALA A 273 -16.50 1.85 -20.20
N SER A 274 -15.97 1.19 -19.17
CA SER A 274 -15.87 -0.28 -19.10
C SER A 274 -17.24 -0.95 -19.16
N PHE A 275 -18.23 -0.44 -18.41
CA PHE A 275 -19.61 -0.97 -18.42
C PHE A 275 -20.32 -0.74 -19.76
N ARG A 276 -20.14 0.44 -20.37
CA ARG A 276 -20.69 0.71 -21.72
C ARG A 276 -20.09 -0.21 -22.78
N LYS A 277 -18.83 -0.59 -22.60
CA LYS A 277 -18.07 -1.47 -23.49
C LYS A 277 -18.06 -2.93 -23.01
N TRP A 278 -18.98 -3.32 -22.13
CA TRP A 278 -18.97 -4.66 -21.51
C TRP A 278 -19.03 -5.80 -22.53
N ASN A 279 -19.70 -5.60 -23.66
CA ASN A 279 -19.81 -6.60 -24.74
C ASN A 279 -18.67 -6.56 -25.76
N LEU A 280 -17.70 -5.64 -25.62
CA LEU A 280 -16.53 -5.58 -26.48
C LEU A 280 -15.42 -6.49 -25.92
N ASP A 281 -14.74 -7.17 -26.83
CA ASP A 281 -13.55 -7.95 -26.51
C ASP A 281 -12.34 -7.02 -26.40
N VAL A 282 -11.54 -7.22 -25.36
CA VAL A 282 -10.29 -6.48 -25.19
C VAL A 282 -9.28 -7.02 -26.19
N PRO A 283 -8.66 -6.16 -27.02
CA PRO A 283 -7.59 -6.56 -27.93
C PRO A 283 -6.45 -7.22 -27.16
N LYS A 284 -5.90 -8.30 -27.71
CA LYS A 284 -4.77 -9.03 -27.08
C LYS A 284 -3.44 -8.29 -27.16
N ASP A 285 -3.37 -7.25 -27.99
CA ASP A 285 -2.21 -6.39 -28.16
C ASP A 285 -2.47 -5.10 -27.39
N SER A 286 -1.69 -4.87 -26.33
CA SER A 286 -1.82 -3.69 -25.46
C SER A 286 -1.52 -2.39 -26.20
N SER A 287 -0.80 -2.44 -27.32
CA SER A 287 -0.54 -1.27 -28.18
C SER A 287 -1.78 -0.77 -28.93
N LEU A 288 -2.83 -1.60 -29.03
CA LEU A 288 -4.12 -1.22 -29.63
C LEU A 288 -5.07 -0.53 -28.64
N LEU A 289 -4.71 -0.48 -27.35
CA LEU A 289 -5.44 0.27 -26.35
C LEU A 289 -5.14 1.76 -26.51
N TYR A 290 -6.14 2.58 -26.21
CA TYR A 290 -6.05 4.02 -26.38
C TYR A 290 -5.08 4.64 -25.36
N GLU A 291 -4.05 5.33 -25.84
CA GLU A 291 -3.14 6.16 -25.05
C GLU A 291 -2.71 7.38 -25.87
N THR A 292 -2.33 8.48 -25.21
CA THR A 292 -1.89 9.69 -25.93
C THR A 292 -0.54 9.47 -26.63
N PRO A 293 -0.26 10.11 -27.78
CA PRO A 293 1.01 9.94 -28.49
C PRO A 293 2.19 10.70 -27.84
N ASP A 294 1.94 11.71 -27.00
CA ASP A 294 2.98 12.52 -26.35
C ASP A 294 3.74 11.73 -25.28
N LYS A 295 4.99 12.13 -24.96
CA LYS A 295 5.76 11.51 -23.86
C LYS A 295 5.13 11.76 -22.48
N ASP A 296 4.40 12.86 -22.35
CA ASP A 296 3.66 13.21 -21.15
C ASP A 296 2.29 12.50 -21.15
N SER A 297 1.81 12.09 -19.97
CA SER A 297 0.47 11.51 -19.87
C SER A 297 -0.61 12.57 -20.17
N ALA A 298 -1.81 12.14 -20.54
CA ALA A 298 -2.98 13.03 -20.66
C ALA A 298 -3.29 13.79 -19.36
N ILE A 299 -2.68 13.38 -18.25
CA ILE A 299 -2.85 13.90 -16.90
C ILE A 299 -1.65 14.77 -16.57
N LYS A 300 -1.87 16.07 -16.41
CA LYS A 300 -0.81 17.01 -15.99
C LYS A 300 -0.20 16.55 -14.66
N GLY A 301 1.11 16.28 -14.67
CA GLY A 301 1.87 15.87 -13.49
C GLY A 301 1.90 14.35 -13.20
N SER A 302 1.30 13.50 -14.04
CA SER A 302 1.43 12.04 -13.95
C SER A 302 2.38 11.49 -15.00
N ARG A 303 3.18 10.49 -14.64
CA ARG A 303 3.86 9.63 -15.61
C ARG A 303 2.86 8.67 -16.25
N LYS A 304 3.16 8.20 -17.46
CA LYS A 304 2.39 7.12 -18.08
C LYS A 304 2.58 5.84 -17.27
N LEU A 305 1.50 5.11 -17.06
CA LEU A 305 1.51 3.81 -16.42
C LEU A 305 1.43 2.74 -17.49
N GLU A 306 2.26 1.70 -17.35
CA GLU A 306 2.24 0.56 -18.26
C GLU A 306 1.05 -0.35 -17.98
N HIS A 307 0.52 -0.95 -19.05
CA HIS A 307 -0.61 -1.86 -18.98
C HIS A 307 -0.25 -3.13 -18.19
N SER A 308 -1.15 -3.57 -17.31
CA SER A 308 -1.03 -4.83 -16.58
C SER A 308 -2.14 -5.82 -16.96
N ASP A 309 -1.78 -7.10 -17.10
CA ASP A 309 -2.71 -8.17 -17.56
C ASP A 309 -3.76 -8.59 -16.52
N GLU A 310 -3.83 -7.91 -15.38
CA GLU A 310 -4.80 -8.20 -14.32
C GLU A 310 -6.03 -7.30 -14.45
N LEU A 311 -7.21 -7.78 -13.99
CA LEU A 311 -8.47 -7.03 -14.06
C LEU A 311 -8.83 -6.59 -15.50
N THR A 312 -8.68 -7.50 -16.47
CA THR A 312 -8.89 -7.23 -17.90
C THR A 312 -10.28 -6.72 -18.27
N CYS A 313 -11.27 -6.87 -17.39
CA CYS A 313 -12.59 -6.28 -17.56
C CYS A 313 -12.56 -4.73 -17.60
N LEU A 314 -11.60 -4.09 -16.91
CA LEU A 314 -11.46 -2.63 -16.87
C LEU A 314 -10.74 -2.09 -18.11
N ASP A 315 -9.94 -2.91 -18.77
CA ASP A 315 -9.24 -2.53 -20.01
C ASP A 315 -10.20 -2.25 -21.16
N LYS A 316 -11.45 -2.73 -21.05
CA LYS A 316 -12.56 -2.39 -21.95
C LYS A 316 -12.78 -0.88 -22.07
N ALA A 317 -12.47 -0.09 -21.04
CA ALA A 317 -12.55 1.37 -21.12
C ALA A 317 -11.55 1.99 -22.11
N ALA A 318 -10.39 1.36 -22.29
CA ALA A 318 -9.34 1.82 -23.21
C ALA A 318 -9.46 1.21 -24.62
N VAL A 319 -10.45 0.36 -24.87
CA VAL A 319 -10.69 -0.23 -26.21
C VAL A 319 -11.33 0.79 -27.14
N ILE A 320 -10.73 0.99 -28.32
CA ILE A 320 -11.29 1.84 -29.37
C ILE A 320 -12.40 1.07 -30.10
N SER A 321 -13.63 1.58 -30.06
CA SER A 321 -14.78 1.00 -30.77
C SER A 321 -14.85 1.44 -32.24
N GLU A 322 -15.58 0.68 -33.07
CA GLU A 322 -15.84 1.07 -34.46
C GLU A 322 -16.50 2.44 -34.59
N THR A 323 -17.34 2.83 -33.63
CA THR A 323 -18.01 4.14 -33.67
C THR A 323 -17.02 5.29 -33.50
N GLU A 324 -16.04 5.14 -32.60
CA GLU A 324 -15.00 6.16 -32.34
C GLU A 324 -14.01 6.23 -33.49
N THR A 325 -13.70 5.09 -34.10
CA THR A 325 -12.89 5.01 -35.33
C THR A 325 -13.57 5.72 -36.51
N LYS A 326 -14.91 5.60 -36.62
CA LYS A 326 -15.71 6.24 -37.69
C LYS A 326 -15.90 7.74 -37.48
N THR A 327 -16.00 8.22 -36.24
CA THR A 327 -16.21 9.64 -35.93
C THR A 327 -14.91 10.42 -35.77
N GLY A 328 -13.78 9.76 -35.48
CA GLY A 328 -12.49 10.40 -35.21
C GLY A 328 -12.47 11.25 -33.92
N ASP A 329 -13.51 11.13 -33.09
CA ASP A 329 -13.68 11.90 -31.86
C ASP A 329 -13.30 11.06 -30.64
N PHE A 330 -12.09 11.31 -30.13
CA PHE A 330 -11.54 10.72 -28.92
C PHE A 330 -11.63 11.66 -27.71
N SER A 331 -12.33 12.80 -27.85
CA SER A 331 -12.32 13.86 -26.85
C SER A 331 -13.18 13.56 -25.62
N ASN A 332 -14.12 12.60 -25.71
CA ASN A 332 -15.06 12.28 -24.65
C ASN A 332 -14.54 11.22 -23.67
N PRO A 333 -14.11 11.62 -22.45
CA PRO A 333 -13.47 10.71 -21.51
C PRO A 333 -14.45 9.69 -20.88
N TRP A 334 -15.76 9.88 -21.04
CA TRP A 334 -16.80 8.96 -20.56
C TRP A 334 -17.15 7.84 -21.54
N ARG A 335 -16.46 7.79 -22.70
CA ARG A 335 -16.60 6.71 -23.69
C ARG A 335 -15.27 6.00 -23.94
N VAL A 336 -14.16 6.74 -24.00
CA VAL A 336 -12.80 6.20 -24.13
C VAL A 336 -11.92 6.78 -23.03
N CYS A 337 -11.22 5.93 -22.30
CA CYS A 337 -10.23 6.34 -21.30
C CYS A 337 -8.82 5.93 -21.75
N THR A 338 -7.78 6.61 -21.25
CA THR A 338 -6.40 6.19 -21.55
C THR A 338 -5.99 4.97 -20.72
N VAL A 339 -5.03 4.19 -21.20
CA VAL A 339 -4.44 3.06 -20.44
C VAL A 339 -3.97 3.52 -19.06
N THR A 340 -3.29 4.68 -18.99
CA THR A 340 -2.85 5.28 -17.73
C THR A 340 -4.01 5.48 -16.73
N GLN A 341 -5.19 5.93 -17.19
CA GLN A 341 -6.37 6.09 -16.31
C GLN A 341 -6.92 4.74 -15.82
N VAL A 342 -6.85 3.70 -16.66
CA VAL A 342 -7.30 2.36 -16.29
C VAL A 342 -6.37 1.75 -15.24
N GLU A 343 -5.06 1.87 -15.42
CA GLU A 343 -4.06 1.34 -14.49
C GLU A 343 -4.08 2.07 -13.13
N GLU A 344 -4.33 3.39 -13.14
CA GLU A 344 -4.62 4.19 -11.94
C GLU A 344 -5.74 3.54 -11.09
N LEU A 345 -6.83 3.06 -11.72
CA LEU A 345 -7.92 2.38 -11.02
C LEU A 345 -7.53 0.96 -10.57
N LYS A 346 -6.80 0.20 -11.40
CA LYS A 346 -6.36 -1.17 -11.06
C LYS A 346 -5.47 -1.19 -9.83
N ILE A 347 -4.52 -0.26 -9.71
CA ILE A 347 -3.63 -0.14 -8.55
C ILE A 347 -4.45 0.07 -7.27
N LEU A 348 -5.46 0.94 -7.31
CA LEU A 348 -6.34 1.15 -6.16
C LEU A 348 -7.14 -0.10 -5.78
N ILE A 349 -7.59 -0.88 -6.76
CA ILE A 349 -8.27 -2.16 -6.49
C ILE A 349 -7.32 -3.18 -5.86
N ARG A 350 -6.04 -3.23 -6.28
CA ARG A 350 -5.02 -4.09 -5.65
C ARG A 350 -4.78 -3.75 -4.19
N MET A 351 -4.83 -2.48 -3.84
CA MET A 351 -4.63 -2.00 -2.46
C MET A 351 -5.87 -2.17 -1.57
N PHE A 352 -7.05 -2.39 -2.16
CA PHE A 352 -8.33 -2.45 -1.46
C PHE A 352 -8.42 -3.54 -0.36
N PRO A 353 -7.90 -4.77 -0.53
CA PRO A 353 -7.95 -5.78 0.53
C PRO A 353 -7.19 -5.34 1.79
N ILE A 354 -6.00 -4.77 1.62
CA ILE A 354 -5.18 -4.25 2.71
C ILE A 354 -5.88 -3.04 3.35
N TRP A 355 -6.41 -2.13 2.53
CA TRP A 355 -7.22 -0.99 2.98
C TRP A 355 -8.40 -1.42 3.88
N ALA A 356 -9.13 -2.46 3.48
CA ALA A 356 -10.31 -2.94 4.20
C ALA A 356 -9.98 -3.42 5.62
N THR A 357 -8.80 -4.02 5.82
CA THR A 357 -8.38 -4.46 7.17
C THR A 357 -8.11 -3.29 8.12
N GLY A 358 -7.79 -2.10 7.60
CA GLY A 358 -7.63 -0.88 8.39
C GLY A 358 -8.95 -0.39 9.00
N ILE A 359 -10.10 -0.71 8.38
CA ILE A 359 -11.44 -0.31 8.87
C ILE A 359 -11.73 -0.91 10.25
N VAL A 360 -11.38 -2.17 10.46
CA VAL A 360 -11.59 -2.86 11.75
C VAL A 360 -10.73 -2.23 12.83
N PHE A 361 -9.46 -1.91 12.52
CA PHE A 361 -8.58 -1.20 13.46
C PHE A 361 -9.17 0.16 13.85
N SER A 362 -9.65 0.94 12.88
CA SER A 362 -10.32 2.22 13.16
C SER A 362 -11.57 2.08 14.04
N ALA A 363 -12.31 0.97 13.94
CA ALA A 363 -13.46 0.69 14.83
C ALA A 363 -13.04 0.41 16.28
N VAL A 364 -11.89 -0.23 16.47
CA VAL A 364 -11.28 -0.50 17.77
C VAL A 364 -10.75 0.81 18.38
N TYR A 365 -10.11 1.65 17.56
CA TYR A 365 -9.63 2.96 17.97
C TYR A 365 -10.77 3.89 18.45
N ALA A 366 -11.96 3.80 17.84
CA ALA A 366 -13.13 4.59 18.23
C ALA A 366 -13.64 4.33 19.67
N GLN A 367 -13.25 3.22 20.30
CA GLN A 367 -13.63 2.93 21.69
C GLN A 367 -12.97 3.87 22.70
N MET A 368 -11.84 4.48 22.32
CA MET A 368 -11.05 5.38 23.16
C MET A 368 -11.85 6.59 23.66
N SER A 369 -12.69 7.17 22.81
CA SER A 369 -13.50 8.36 23.12
C SER A 369 -14.94 8.01 23.52
N THR A 370 -15.26 6.73 23.66
CA THR A 370 -16.61 6.25 24.01
C THR A 370 -16.53 5.29 25.18
N MET A 371 -16.43 3.99 24.93
CA MET A 371 -16.48 2.95 25.95
C MET A 371 -15.38 3.05 27.01
N PHE A 372 -14.19 3.54 26.67
CA PHE A 372 -13.13 3.74 27.66
C PHE A 372 -13.46 4.90 28.62
N VAL A 373 -14.10 5.96 28.10
CA VAL A 373 -14.56 7.09 28.92
C VAL A 373 -15.68 6.64 29.85
N GLU A 374 -16.66 5.90 29.32
CA GLU A 374 -17.77 5.32 30.10
C GLU A 374 -17.28 4.32 31.17
N GLN A 375 -16.24 3.54 30.87
CA GLN A 375 -15.58 2.72 31.88
C GLN A 375 -14.97 3.60 32.99
N GLY A 376 -14.35 4.72 32.63
CA GLY A 376 -13.71 5.65 33.56
C GLY A 376 -14.67 6.46 34.44
N THR A 377 -15.89 6.74 33.97
CA THR A 377 -16.91 7.43 34.79
C THR A 377 -17.36 6.57 35.97
N MET A 378 -17.27 5.24 35.87
CA MET A 378 -17.64 4.28 36.93
C MET A 378 -16.45 3.81 37.77
N MET A 379 -15.37 4.60 37.80
CA MET A 379 -14.15 4.38 38.58
C MET A 379 -13.84 5.59 39.47
N ASP A 380 -12.94 5.41 40.43
CA ASP A 380 -12.48 6.48 41.29
C ASP A 380 -11.56 7.43 40.52
N THR A 381 -12.06 8.64 40.29
CA THR A 381 -11.37 9.74 39.57
C THR A 381 -10.49 10.59 40.47
N SER A 382 -10.48 10.33 41.78
CA SER A 382 -9.72 11.12 42.74
C SER A 382 -8.26 10.68 42.85
N ILE A 383 -7.33 11.64 42.75
CA ILE A 383 -5.92 11.47 43.09
C ILE A 383 -5.57 12.50 44.16
N GLY A 384 -5.61 12.06 45.42
CA GLY A 384 -5.46 12.97 46.55
C GLY A 384 -6.59 14.00 46.58
N SER A 385 -6.27 15.28 46.36
CA SER A 385 -7.25 16.39 46.35
C SER A 385 -7.73 16.78 44.94
N PHE A 386 -7.22 16.15 43.88
CA PHE A 386 -7.54 16.53 42.50
C PHE A 386 -8.40 15.45 41.83
N THR A 387 -9.50 15.86 41.20
CA THR A 387 -10.40 14.97 40.44
C THR A 387 -10.05 15.06 38.96
N ILE A 388 -9.62 13.93 38.38
CA ILE A 388 -9.27 13.85 36.97
C ILE A 388 -10.54 13.51 36.16
N PRO A 389 -10.91 14.32 35.16
CA PRO A 389 -11.96 13.96 34.22
C PRO A 389 -11.66 12.62 33.51
N PRO A 390 -12.61 11.68 33.43
CA PRO A 390 -12.39 10.40 32.75
C PRO A 390 -11.91 10.55 31.30
N ALA A 391 -12.49 11.50 30.55
CA ALA A 391 -12.10 11.78 29.17
C ALA A 391 -10.64 12.28 29.05
N SER A 392 -10.05 12.85 30.10
CA SER A 392 -8.66 13.31 30.09
C SER A 392 -7.64 12.17 30.10
N LEU A 393 -8.05 10.93 30.33
CA LEU A 393 -7.18 9.76 30.14
C LEU A 393 -6.66 9.62 28.70
N SER A 394 -7.37 10.19 27.73
CA SER A 394 -6.89 10.33 26.36
C SER A 394 -5.52 11.04 26.25
N THR A 395 -5.11 11.82 27.25
CA THR A 395 -3.77 12.42 27.31
C THR A 395 -2.67 11.35 27.34
N PHE A 396 -2.91 10.19 27.97
CA PHE A 396 -1.91 9.10 28.02
C PHE A 396 -1.66 8.45 26.66
N ASP A 397 -2.67 8.43 25.79
CA ASP A 397 -2.51 8.03 24.39
C ASP A 397 -1.60 9.02 23.64
N VAL A 398 -1.86 10.33 23.75
CA VAL A 398 -0.99 11.36 23.16
C VAL A 398 0.45 11.28 23.69
N ILE A 399 0.63 11.04 24.99
CA ILE A 399 1.95 10.82 25.61
C ILE A 399 2.60 9.55 25.03
N SER A 400 1.84 8.48 24.87
CA SER A 400 2.31 7.24 24.23
C SER A 400 2.81 7.52 22.82
N VAL A 401 2.07 8.32 22.04
CA VAL A 401 2.47 8.70 20.68
C VAL A 401 3.78 9.49 20.68
N ILE A 402 3.88 10.51 21.53
CA ILE A 402 5.10 11.33 21.69
C ILE A 402 6.30 10.48 22.13
N PHE A 403 6.06 9.43 22.91
CA PHE A 403 7.10 8.49 23.37
C PHE A 403 7.52 7.52 22.26
N TRP A 404 6.57 6.87 21.59
CA TRP A 404 6.86 5.80 20.64
C TRP A 404 7.44 6.28 19.32
N VAL A 405 7.14 7.50 18.85
CA VAL A 405 7.73 8.02 17.60
C VAL A 405 9.27 8.09 17.69
N PRO A 406 9.89 8.78 18.67
CA PRO A 406 11.34 8.77 18.82
C PRO A 406 11.91 7.39 19.13
N VAL A 407 11.19 6.56 19.87
CA VAL A 407 11.63 5.19 20.19
C VAL A 407 11.69 4.34 18.93
N TYR A 408 10.69 4.44 18.07
CA TYR A 408 10.65 3.78 16.78
C TYR A 408 11.86 4.18 15.92
N ASP A 409 12.07 5.47 15.71
CA ASP A 409 13.12 5.96 14.82
C ASP A 409 14.54 5.75 15.36
N LYS A 410 14.78 5.96 16.65
CA LYS A 410 16.14 5.93 17.23
C LYS A 410 16.57 4.57 17.77
N PHE A 411 15.63 3.71 18.15
CA PHE A 411 15.96 2.43 18.76
C PHE A 411 15.43 1.27 17.93
N ILE A 412 14.12 1.24 17.64
CA ILE A 412 13.52 0.09 16.97
C ILE A 412 14.04 -0.04 15.53
N VAL A 413 14.07 1.04 14.75
CA VAL A 413 14.54 1.02 13.36
C VAL A 413 16.02 0.60 13.27
N PRO A 414 16.98 1.14 14.05
CA PRO A 414 18.36 0.67 14.03
C PRO A 414 18.55 -0.79 14.48
N ILE A 415 17.78 -1.23 15.48
CA ILE A 415 17.81 -2.63 15.93
C ILE A 415 17.25 -3.54 14.83
N ALA A 416 16.08 -3.19 14.29
CA ALA A 416 15.46 -3.91 13.19
C ALA A 416 16.39 -3.95 11.98
N ARG A 417 16.99 -2.82 11.55
CA ARG A 417 18.02 -2.74 10.50
C ARG A 417 19.16 -3.74 10.72
N ARG A 418 19.61 -3.91 11.97
CA ARG A 418 20.69 -4.85 12.30
C ARG A 418 20.29 -6.32 12.10
N PHE A 419 19.02 -6.65 12.29
CA PHE A 419 18.49 -8.01 12.11
C PHE A 419 17.94 -8.25 10.70
N THR A 420 17.26 -7.27 10.11
CA THR A 420 16.55 -7.41 8.83
C THR A 420 17.39 -6.97 7.63
N GLY A 421 18.45 -6.19 7.83
CA GLY A 421 19.28 -5.64 6.75
C GLY A 421 18.60 -4.56 5.90
N LYS A 422 17.31 -4.24 6.13
CA LYS A 422 16.53 -3.27 5.36
C LYS A 422 16.80 -1.84 5.84
N GLU A 423 16.96 -0.88 4.92
CA GLU A 423 17.17 0.54 5.28
C GLU A 423 16.05 1.14 6.14
N ARG A 424 14.81 0.65 6.09
CA ARG A 424 13.71 1.12 6.97
C ARG A 424 13.49 0.25 8.22
N GLY A 425 14.26 -0.83 8.39
CA GLY A 425 14.10 -1.79 9.49
C GLY A 425 12.93 -2.76 9.26
N PHE A 426 11.71 -2.27 9.11
CA PHE A 426 10.52 -3.07 8.77
C PHE A 426 9.99 -2.71 7.39
N SER A 427 9.28 -3.64 6.73
CA SER A 427 8.41 -3.25 5.61
C SER A 427 7.16 -2.52 6.12
N GLU A 428 6.53 -1.73 5.25
CA GLU A 428 5.30 -0.99 5.58
C GLU A 428 4.19 -1.95 6.03
N LEU A 429 4.09 -3.12 5.37
CA LEU A 429 3.15 -4.17 5.74
C LEU A 429 3.50 -4.82 7.09
N GLN A 430 4.76 -5.10 7.37
CA GLN A 430 5.17 -5.62 8.68
C GLN A 430 4.84 -4.64 9.81
N ARG A 431 5.07 -3.34 9.57
CA ARG A 431 4.75 -2.26 10.52
C ARG A 431 3.25 -2.22 10.82
N MET A 432 2.40 -2.26 9.79
CA MET A 432 0.94 -2.32 9.96
C MET A 432 0.51 -3.57 10.72
N GLY A 433 1.10 -4.73 10.41
CA GLY A 433 0.80 -6.00 11.09
C GLY A 433 1.11 -5.97 12.60
N ILE A 434 2.22 -5.33 13.01
CA ILE A 434 2.55 -5.12 14.43
C ILE A 434 1.47 -4.28 15.12
N GLY A 435 1.00 -3.22 14.46
CA GLY A 435 -0.05 -2.36 14.99
C GLY A 435 -1.39 -3.09 15.18
N LEU A 436 -1.78 -3.91 14.21
CA LEU A 436 -2.97 -4.78 14.34
C LEU A 436 -2.84 -5.76 15.52
N PHE A 437 -1.67 -6.34 15.74
CA PHE A 437 -1.40 -7.22 16.89
C PHE A 437 -1.50 -6.46 18.22
N LEU A 438 -0.91 -5.26 18.31
CA LEU A 438 -1.00 -4.41 19.51
C LEU A 438 -2.46 -4.02 19.83
N SER A 439 -3.31 -3.86 18.82
CA SER A 439 -4.74 -3.59 19.03
C SER A 439 -5.47 -4.75 19.73
N VAL A 440 -5.08 -6.01 19.46
CA VAL A 440 -5.61 -7.20 20.15
C VAL A 440 -5.21 -7.18 21.62
N LEU A 441 -3.94 -6.86 21.91
CA LEU A 441 -3.44 -6.75 23.28
C LEU A 441 -4.13 -5.61 24.05
N CYS A 442 -4.38 -4.47 23.40
CA CYS A 442 -5.11 -3.35 23.96
C CYS A 442 -6.53 -3.75 24.40
N MET A 443 -7.32 -4.35 23.49
CA MET A 443 -8.69 -4.77 23.83
C MET A 443 -8.71 -5.88 24.88
N SER A 444 -7.72 -6.77 24.88
CA SER A 444 -7.57 -7.79 25.92
C SER A 444 -7.25 -7.18 27.28
N ALA A 445 -6.38 -6.17 27.33
CA ALA A 445 -6.07 -5.45 28.57
C ALA A 445 -7.30 -4.73 29.12
N ALA A 446 -8.07 -4.07 28.25
CA ALA A 446 -9.32 -3.40 28.64
C ALA A 446 -10.36 -4.38 29.21
N ALA A 447 -10.51 -5.55 28.59
CA ALA A 447 -11.38 -6.61 29.09
C ALA A 447 -10.96 -7.09 30.48
N VAL A 448 -9.66 -7.29 30.72
CA VAL A 448 -9.14 -7.73 32.03
C VAL A 448 -9.36 -6.68 33.12
N VAL A 449 -9.12 -5.41 32.82
CA VAL A 449 -9.38 -4.29 33.75
C VAL A 449 -10.87 -4.27 34.12
N GLU A 450 -11.75 -4.47 33.14
CA GLU A 450 -13.19 -4.48 33.37
C GLU A 450 -13.67 -5.66 34.21
N ILE A 451 -13.13 -6.86 33.97
CA ILE A 451 -13.42 -8.05 34.80
C ILE A 451 -13.06 -7.77 36.27
N TYR A 452 -11.91 -7.15 36.51
CA TYR A 452 -11.49 -6.81 37.86
C TYR A 452 -12.42 -5.77 38.51
N ARG A 453 -12.81 -4.72 37.77
CA ARG A 453 -13.75 -3.69 38.22
C ARG A 453 -15.10 -4.29 38.59
N LEU A 454 -15.66 -5.16 37.74
CA LEU A 454 -16.96 -5.83 37.97
C LEU A 454 -16.91 -6.80 39.15
N ASN A 455 -15.80 -7.51 39.35
CA ASN A 455 -15.63 -8.39 40.52
C ASN A 455 -15.61 -7.58 41.82
N LEU A 456 -14.91 -6.44 41.85
CA LEU A 456 -14.90 -5.55 43.01
C LEU A 456 -16.28 -4.93 43.28
N ALA A 457 -17.03 -4.58 42.23
CA ALA A 457 -18.42 -4.10 42.37
C ALA A 457 -19.32 -5.15 43.03
N LYS A 458 -19.15 -6.44 42.67
CA LYS A 458 -19.88 -7.56 43.28
C LYS A 458 -19.49 -7.78 44.73
N GLU A 459 -18.20 -7.78 45.05
CA GLU A 459 -17.69 -7.96 46.42
C GLU A 459 -18.18 -6.86 47.37
N LEU A 460 -18.30 -5.63 46.88
CA LEU A 460 -18.75 -4.47 47.65
C LEU A 460 -20.28 -4.25 47.63
N GLY A 461 -21.04 -5.10 46.92
CA GLY A 461 -22.49 -4.97 46.81
C GLY A 461 -22.94 -3.67 46.13
N LEU A 462 -22.20 -3.22 45.11
CA LEU A 462 -22.45 -2.00 44.34
C LEU A 462 -23.14 -2.27 42.99
N VAL A 463 -23.50 -3.52 42.70
CA VAL A 463 -24.07 -3.94 41.40
C VAL A 463 -25.31 -3.12 41.04
N ASP A 464 -26.33 -3.12 41.90
CA ASP A 464 -27.60 -2.41 41.65
C ASP A 464 -27.54 -0.89 41.95
N LYS A 465 -26.33 -0.35 42.14
CA LYS A 465 -26.12 1.07 42.47
C LYS A 465 -25.32 1.73 41.36
N GLU A 466 -25.84 2.83 40.84
CA GLU A 466 -25.17 3.70 39.88
C GLU A 466 -24.12 4.59 40.59
N VAL A 467 -23.10 3.94 41.17
CA VAL A 467 -22.02 4.59 41.91
C VAL A 467 -20.68 4.06 41.42
N ALA A 468 -19.69 4.95 41.33
CA ALA A 468 -18.33 4.60 40.97
C ALA A 468 -17.74 3.55 41.92
N VAL A 469 -17.09 2.54 41.36
CA VAL A 469 -16.36 1.51 42.11
C VAL A 469 -15.08 2.14 42.66
N PRO A 470 -14.68 1.86 43.92
CA PRO A 470 -13.46 2.42 44.54
C PRO A 470 -12.18 1.77 43.98
N MET A 471 -11.98 1.92 42.69
CA MET A 471 -10.83 1.47 41.92
C MET A 471 -10.30 2.67 41.16
N SER A 472 -9.02 2.99 41.34
CA SER A 472 -8.42 4.16 40.70
C SER A 472 -8.52 4.09 39.18
N ILE A 473 -8.91 5.20 38.56
CA ILE A 473 -8.99 5.35 37.11
C ILE A 473 -7.66 5.08 36.38
N LEU A 474 -6.53 5.19 37.07
CA LEU A 474 -5.18 4.93 36.53
C LEU A 474 -4.95 3.48 36.07
N TRP A 475 -5.78 2.53 36.51
CA TRP A 475 -5.73 1.15 36.01
C TRP A 475 -6.01 1.04 34.50
N GLN A 476 -6.59 2.06 33.87
CA GLN A 476 -6.77 2.13 32.43
C GLN A 476 -5.53 2.59 31.66
N ILE A 477 -4.44 3.03 32.30
CA ILE A 477 -3.24 3.49 31.56
C ILE A 477 -2.73 2.44 30.54
N PRO A 478 -2.68 1.13 30.84
CA PRO A 478 -2.19 0.14 29.88
C PRO A 478 -2.98 0.10 28.57
N GLN A 479 -4.32 0.20 28.60
CA GLN A 479 -5.12 0.15 27.36
C GLN A 479 -4.91 1.40 26.50
N TYR A 480 -4.86 2.60 27.10
CA TYR A 480 -4.56 3.83 26.37
C TYR A 480 -3.13 3.84 25.80
N PHE A 481 -2.15 3.38 26.58
CA PHE A 481 -0.76 3.37 26.15
C PHE A 481 -0.51 2.37 25.02
N LEU A 482 -1.11 1.18 25.08
CA LEU A 482 -1.05 0.17 24.02
C LEU A 482 -1.78 0.64 22.75
N LEU A 483 -2.90 1.35 22.90
CA LEU A 483 -3.62 1.89 21.75
C LEU A 483 -2.79 2.94 21.00
N GLY A 484 -2.14 3.87 21.70
CA GLY A 484 -1.26 4.87 21.07
C GLY A 484 -0.03 4.25 20.41
N ALA A 485 0.50 3.15 20.95
CA ALA A 485 1.51 2.35 20.27
C ALA A 485 0.95 1.75 18.97
N ALA A 486 -0.21 1.10 19.05
CA ALA A 486 -0.88 0.49 17.90
C ALA A 486 -1.20 1.52 16.79
N GLU A 487 -1.55 2.75 17.16
CA GLU A 487 -1.81 3.86 16.27
C GLU A 487 -0.58 4.19 15.39
N ILE A 488 0.60 4.34 16.02
CA ILE A 488 1.85 4.67 15.31
C ILE A 488 2.24 3.59 14.31
N PHE A 489 2.06 2.32 14.68
CA PHE A 489 2.39 1.21 13.81
C PHE A 489 1.37 1.06 12.67
N THR A 490 0.08 1.26 12.95
CA THR A 490 -0.98 1.07 11.95
C THR A 490 -1.20 2.30 11.08
N PHE A 491 -1.54 3.46 11.62
CA PHE A 491 -1.90 4.63 10.82
C PHE A 491 -0.72 5.24 10.06
N ILE A 492 0.46 5.31 10.68
CA ILE A 492 1.65 5.81 9.96
C ILE A 492 2.08 4.80 8.90
N GLY A 493 2.13 3.50 9.22
CA GLY A 493 2.43 2.45 8.24
C GLY A 493 1.42 2.41 7.09
N GLN A 494 0.13 2.63 7.38
CA GLN A 494 -0.93 2.74 6.40
C GLN A 494 -0.69 3.96 5.50
N LEU A 495 -0.42 5.12 6.07
CA LEU A 495 -0.17 6.35 5.31
C LEU A 495 1.06 6.21 4.40
N GLU A 496 2.16 5.63 4.90
CA GLU A 496 3.36 5.32 4.12
C GLU A 496 3.06 4.35 2.97
N PHE A 497 2.35 3.25 3.25
CA PHE A 497 1.94 2.28 2.24
C PHE A 497 1.07 2.91 1.15
N PHE A 498 0.05 3.69 1.52
CA PHE A 498 -0.82 4.36 0.53
C PHE A 498 -0.07 5.40 -0.27
N TYR A 499 0.92 6.07 0.32
CA TYR A 499 1.72 7.05 -0.38
C TYR A 499 2.65 6.38 -1.41
N ASP A 500 3.43 5.38 -0.99
CA ASP A 500 4.46 4.74 -1.83
C ASP A 500 3.87 3.89 -2.96
N GLN A 501 2.67 3.33 -2.77
CA GLN A 501 1.98 2.55 -3.81
C GLN A 501 1.12 3.41 -4.75
N SER A 502 0.87 4.68 -4.41
CA SER A 502 -0.04 5.52 -5.20
C SER A 502 0.64 6.13 -6.44
N PRO A 503 -0.06 6.16 -7.59
CA PRO A 503 0.37 6.93 -8.76
C PRO A 503 0.52 8.41 -8.45
N ASP A 504 1.45 9.09 -9.14
CA ASP A 504 1.81 10.49 -8.88
C ASP A 504 0.61 11.44 -8.88
N ALA A 505 -0.33 11.27 -9.81
CA ALA A 505 -1.53 12.09 -9.91
C ALA A 505 -2.70 11.66 -9.00
N MET A 506 -2.51 10.69 -8.11
CA MET A 506 -3.55 10.19 -7.20
C MET A 506 -3.15 10.23 -5.72
N ARG A 507 -1.96 10.77 -5.39
CA ARG A 507 -1.45 10.82 -4.00
C ARG A 507 -2.41 11.51 -3.02
N SER A 508 -3.10 12.58 -3.43
CA SER A 508 -4.09 13.28 -2.60
C SER A 508 -5.33 12.42 -2.34
N LEU A 509 -5.83 11.73 -3.38
CA LEU A 509 -6.97 10.82 -3.25
C LEU A 509 -6.63 9.60 -2.38
N CYS A 510 -5.44 9.02 -2.54
CA CYS A 510 -4.99 7.87 -1.73
C CYS A 510 -4.84 8.27 -0.25
N SER A 511 -4.39 9.49 0.02
CA SER A 511 -4.39 10.06 1.38
C SER A 511 -5.81 10.30 1.91
N ALA A 512 -6.77 10.68 1.06
CA ALA A 512 -8.17 10.76 1.46
C ALA A 512 -8.80 9.37 1.72
N LEU A 513 -8.39 8.35 0.96
CA LEU A 513 -8.80 6.96 1.17
C LEU A 513 -8.28 6.41 2.50
N SER A 514 -7.08 6.78 2.94
CA SER A 514 -6.61 6.41 4.28
C SER A 514 -7.45 7.07 5.39
N LEU A 515 -7.87 8.33 5.22
CA LEU A 515 -8.82 8.96 6.15
C LEU A 515 -10.21 8.30 6.11
N LEU A 516 -10.63 7.79 4.95
CA LEU A 516 -11.91 7.10 4.80
C LEU A 516 -11.98 5.80 5.64
N THR A 517 -10.85 5.13 5.92
CA THR A 517 -10.88 3.97 6.84
C THR A 517 -11.34 4.38 8.24
N ASN A 518 -10.96 5.57 8.70
CA ASN A 518 -11.44 6.10 9.98
C ASN A 518 -12.95 6.37 9.98
N SER A 519 -13.48 6.88 8.86
CA SER A 519 -14.93 7.07 8.71
C SER A 519 -15.70 5.76 8.79
N LEU A 520 -15.30 4.78 7.97
CA LEU A 520 -15.96 3.48 7.92
C LEU A 520 -15.77 2.69 9.21
N GLY A 521 -14.63 2.82 9.89
CA GLY A 521 -14.38 2.18 11.17
C GLY A 521 -15.30 2.71 12.27
N ASN A 522 -15.52 4.03 12.31
CA ASN A 522 -16.48 4.63 13.22
C ASN A 522 -17.93 4.16 12.96
N TYR A 523 -18.34 4.06 11.69
CA TYR A 523 -19.65 3.51 11.35
C TYR A 523 -19.77 2.01 11.66
N LEU A 524 -18.69 1.25 11.45
CA LEU A 524 -18.61 -0.16 11.85
C LEU A 524 -18.74 -0.30 13.37
N SER A 525 -18.07 0.54 14.17
CA SER A 525 -18.23 0.58 15.62
C SER A 525 -19.70 0.84 16.02
N SER A 526 -20.34 1.85 15.42
CA SER A 526 -21.76 2.18 15.63
C SER A 526 -22.69 0.99 15.29
N LEU A 527 -22.39 0.27 14.20
CA LEU A 527 -23.12 -0.94 13.80
C LEU A 527 -22.91 -2.08 14.80
N ILE A 528 -21.67 -2.33 15.24
CA ILE A 528 -21.35 -3.37 16.24
C ILE A 528 -22.09 -3.08 17.55
N LEU A 529 -22.05 -1.84 18.06
CA LEU A 529 -22.77 -1.44 19.26
C LEU A 529 -24.28 -1.69 19.13
N THR A 530 -24.87 -1.35 17.96
CA THR A 530 -26.29 -1.56 17.70
C THR A 530 -26.66 -3.05 17.71
N ILE A 531 -25.86 -3.89 17.05
CA ILE A 531 -26.07 -5.35 16.98
C ILE A 531 -25.93 -5.98 18.38
N VAL A 532 -24.87 -5.65 19.10
CA VAL A 532 -24.61 -6.18 20.45
C VAL A 532 -25.74 -5.79 21.40
N THR A 533 -26.20 -4.54 21.34
CA THR A 533 -27.31 -4.07 22.19
C THR A 533 -28.60 -4.81 21.87
N TYR A 534 -28.94 -4.96 20.58
CA TYR A 534 -30.13 -5.70 20.15
C TYR A 534 -30.15 -7.15 20.66
N PHE A 535 -29.02 -7.86 20.58
CA PHE A 535 -28.95 -9.26 21.01
C PHE A 535 -28.82 -9.42 22.53
N SER A 536 -28.09 -8.53 23.20
CA SER A 536 -27.85 -8.64 24.65
C SER A 536 -29.06 -8.24 25.50
N THR A 537 -29.90 -7.33 25.00
CA THR A 537 -31.14 -6.89 25.69
C THR A 537 -32.35 -7.78 25.40
N LYS A 538 -32.17 -8.83 24.57
CA LYS A 538 -33.22 -9.80 24.27
C LYS A 538 -33.72 -10.46 25.55
N ASP A 539 -35.03 -10.66 25.63
CA ASP A 539 -35.74 -11.20 26.80
C ASP A 539 -35.77 -10.27 28.03
N GLY A 540 -35.56 -8.96 27.84
CA GLY A 540 -35.68 -7.96 28.92
C GLY A 540 -34.49 -7.94 29.89
N LYS A 541 -33.34 -8.50 29.50
CA LYS A 541 -32.09 -8.43 30.26
C LYS A 541 -31.47 -7.03 30.15
N ALA A 542 -30.68 -6.63 31.16
CA ALA A 542 -29.98 -5.35 31.20
C ALA A 542 -29.03 -5.13 29.99
N GLY A 543 -28.60 -6.21 29.33
CA GLY A 543 -27.67 -6.15 28.19
C GLY A 543 -26.21 -6.07 28.62
N TRP A 544 -25.31 -5.98 27.64
CA TRP A 544 -23.87 -5.86 27.93
C TRP A 544 -23.47 -4.44 28.34
N ILE A 545 -24.18 -3.43 27.85
CA ILE A 545 -23.88 -2.01 28.07
C ILE A 545 -25.16 -1.29 28.55
N PRO A 546 -25.66 -1.60 29.76
CA PRO A 546 -26.73 -0.82 30.40
C PRO A 546 -26.23 0.57 30.82
N ASP A 547 -27.17 1.44 31.19
CA ASP A 547 -26.85 2.77 31.75
C ASP A 547 -26.08 2.65 33.07
N ASN A 548 -26.52 1.77 33.98
CA ASN A 548 -25.72 1.34 35.13
C ASN A 548 -24.71 0.26 34.72
N LEU A 549 -23.50 0.66 34.34
CA LEU A 549 -22.43 -0.26 33.93
C LEU A 549 -22.01 -1.28 35.01
N ASN A 550 -22.40 -1.12 36.28
CA ASN A 550 -22.13 -2.12 37.31
C ASN A 550 -22.99 -3.40 37.14
N GLU A 551 -24.15 -3.30 36.50
CA GLU A 551 -25.03 -4.43 36.15
C GLU A 551 -24.64 -5.06 34.80
N GLY A 552 -23.83 -4.35 34.02
CA GLY A 552 -23.44 -4.72 32.66
C GLY A 552 -22.30 -5.72 32.57
N HIS A 553 -21.98 -6.04 31.31
CA HIS A 553 -20.88 -6.92 30.91
C HIS A 553 -20.08 -6.27 29.78
N LEU A 554 -19.46 -5.12 30.07
CA LEU A 554 -18.60 -4.40 29.13
C LEU A 554 -17.33 -5.22 28.78
N ASP A 555 -16.93 -6.13 29.66
CA ASP A 555 -15.85 -7.10 29.44
C ASP A 555 -16.13 -8.02 28.23
N TYR A 556 -17.37 -8.48 28.05
CA TYR A 556 -17.75 -9.28 26.88
C TYR A 556 -17.67 -8.49 25.58
N PHE A 557 -17.99 -7.20 25.62
CA PHE A 557 -17.86 -6.31 24.47
C PHE A 557 -16.38 -6.12 24.07
N PHE A 558 -15.48 -5.91 25.05
CA PHE A 558 -14.06 -5.82 24.77
C PHE A 558 -13.46 -7.14 24.25
N TRP A 559 -13.89 -8.30 24.79
CA TRP A 559 -13.49 -9.60 24.25
C TRP A 559 -13.98 -9.85 22.82
N LEU A 560 -15.20 -9.41 22.49
CA LEU A 560 -15.73 -9.47 21.12
C LEU A 560 -14.85 -8.67 20.16
N LEU A 561 -14.46 -7.45 20.54
CA LEU A 561 -13.56 -6.62 19.74
C LEU A 561 -12.16 -7.23 19.64
N ALA A 562 -11.62 -7.81 20.71
CA ALA A 562 -10.35 -8.52 20.67
C ALA A 562 -10.37 -9.71 19.68
N GLY A 563 -11.45 -10.49 19.69
CA GLY A 563 -11.67 -11.60 18.75
C GLY A 563 -11.80 -11.13 17.30
N LEU A 564 -12.54 -10.03 17.06
CA LEU A 564 -12.68 -9.42 15.74
C LEU A 564 -11.33 -8.89 15.22
N SER A 565 -10.54 -8.24 16.07
CA SER A 565 -9.18 -7.78 15.73
C SER A 565 -8.25 -8.93 15.39
N LEU A 566 -8.34 -10.06 16.12
CA LEU A 566 -7.54 -11.24 15.84
C LEU A 566 -7.90 -11.84 14.47
N LEU A 567 -9.19 -11.97 14.17
CA LEU A 567 -9.64 -12.45 12.86
C LEU A 567 -9.18 -11.50 11.74
N ASN A 568 -9.28 -10.19 11.95
CA ASN A 568 -8.80 -9.19 11.01
C ASN A 568 -7.29 -9.30 10.75
N MET A 569 -6.49 -9.53 11.80
CA MET A 569 -5.06 -9.76 11.68
C MET A 569 -4.75 -11.02 10.84
N LEU A 570 -5.53 -12.10 11.00
CA LEU A 570 -5.35 -13.31 10.19
C LEU A 570 -5.66 -13.06 8.71
N VAL A 571 -6.75 -12.35 8.41
CA VAL A 571 -7.10 -11.94 7.04
C VAL A 571 -6.02 -11.04 6.44
N TYR A 572 -5.52 -10.09 7.22
CA TYR A 572 -4.42 -9.21 6.83
C TYR A 572 -3.18 -9.99 6.41
N VAL A 573 -2.76 -10.97 7.21
CA VAL A 573 -1.59 -11.80 6.90
C VAL A 573 -1.78 -12.59 5.61
N VAL A 574 -2.98 -13.10 5.34
CA VAL A 574 -3.28 -13.79 4.08
C VAL A 574 -3.19 -12.83 2.89
N CYS A 575 -3.70 -11.60 3.03
CA CYS A 575 -3.61 -10.58 1.97
C CYS A 575 -2.17 -10.11 1.73
N ALA A 576 -1.35 -10.01 2.78
CA ALA A 576 0.03 -9.52 2.71
C ALA A 576 1.05 -10.54 2.16
N LYS A 577 0.75 -11.84 2.20
CA LYS A 577 1.66 -12.92 1.77
C LYS A 577 1.78 -13.11 0.25
N ARG A 578 1.11 -12.29 -0.57
CA ARG A 578 1.04 -12.49 -2.03
C ARG A 578 2.26 -11.95 -2.80
N ASP A 579 3.22 -11.32 -2.13
CA ASP A 579 4.37 -10.67 -2.76
C ASP A 579 5.62 -11.56 -2.71
N GLY A 580 6.36 -11.68 -3.82
CA GLY A 580 7.46 -12.63 -4.06
C GLY A 580 8.62 -12.58 -3.07
N ASP A 581 8.41 -13.19 -1.91
CA ASP A 581 9.27 -13.16 -0.73
C ASP A 581 10.26 -14.34 -0.66
N LEU A 582 10.04 -15.39 -1.44
CA LEU A 582 10.83 -16.62 -1.43
C LEU A 582 11.65 -16.81 -2.72
N LEU A 583 12.93 -17.17 -2.53
CA LEU A 583 13.84 -17.62 -3.56
C LEU A 583 14.14 -19.11 -3.38
N PHE A 584 13.93 -19.88 -4.44
CA PHE A 584 14.29 -21.30 -4.49
C PHE A 584 15.59 -21.46 -5.26
N SER A 585 16.53 -22.23 -4.71
CA SER A 585 17.77 -22.55 -5.41
C SER A 585 18.04 -24.05 -5.42
N CYS A 586 18.51 -24.52 -6.58
CA CYS A 586 18.91 -25.89 -6.81
C CYS A 586 20.39 -25.91 -7.20
N ALA A 587 21.13 -26.89 -6.69
CA ALA A 587 22.57 -27.04 -6.90
C ALA A 587 22.89 -28.50 -7.24
N LYS A 588 24.17 -28.81 -7.48
CA LYS A 588 24.63 -30.20 -7.65
C LYS A 588 24.46 -31.06 -6.38
N ASP A 589 24.01 -30.45 -5.28
CA ASP A 589 23.63 -31.11 -4.04
C ASP A 589 22.30 -31.87 -4.16
N HIS A 590 22.07 -32.75 -3.19
CA HIS A 590 20.88 -33.59 -3.14
C HIS A 590 19.65 -32.83 -2.59
N ASN A 591 19.85 -31.63 -2.01
CA ASN A 591 18.81 -30.93 -1.28
C ASN A 591 18.58 -29.54 -1.87
N PRO A 592 17.43 -29.28 -2.52
CA PRO A 592 17.00 -27.93 -2.87
C PRO A 592 16.88 -27.08 -1.61
N THR A 593 17.22 -25.80 -1.74
CA THR A 593 17.23 -24.86 -0.62
C THR A 593 16.31 -23.68 -0.91
N VAL A 594 15.69 -23.18 0.14
CA VAL A 594 14.78 -22.04 0.09
C VAL A 594 15.31 -20.93 0.97
N TRP A 595 15.26 -19.72 0.41
CA TRP A 595 15.80 -18.50 0.96
C TRP A 595 14.71 -17.44 0.92
N PHE A 596 14.80 -16.45 1.78
CA PHE A 596 14.05 -15.22 1.59
C PHE A 596 14.74 -14.37 0.52
N ALA A 597 13.99 -13.95 -0.49
CA ALA A 597 14.49 -13.14 -1.60
C ALA A 597 14.89 -11.72 -1.14
N ASP A 598 14.31 -11.24 -0.04
CA ASP A 598 14.54 -9.90 0.51
C ASP A 598 15.87 -9.74 1.24
N ASN A 599 16.31 -10.77 1.99
CA ASN A 599 17.46 -10.67 2.89
C ASN A 599 18.51 -11.78 2.69
N GLY A 600 18.20 -12.79 1.87
CA GLY A 600 19.08 -13.93 1.62
C GLY A 600 19.23 -14.91 2.78
N GLU A 601 18.39 -14.83 3.82
CA GLU A 601 18.39 -15.81 4.90
C GLU A 601 17.79 -17.14 4.41
N ARG A 602 18.43 -18.25 4.82
CA ARG A 602 17.95 -19.59 4.48
C ARG A 602 16.75 -19.96 5.34
N LEU A 603 15.58 -20.10 4.73
CA LEU A 603 14.37 -20.57 5.40
C LEU A 603 14.39 -22.09 5.61
N GLY A 604 14.88 -22.88 4.64
CA GLY A 604 14.90 -24.34 4.79
C GLY A 604 15.56 -25.12 3.66
N THR A 605 15.55 -26.46 3.80
CA THR A 605 16.08 -27.41 2.79
C THR A 605 15.12 -28.57 2.59
N TYR A 606 14.85 -28.94 1.35
CA TYR A 606 14.02 -30.11 1.00
C TYR A 606 14.90 -31.35 0.92
N ARG A 607 14.64 -32.34 1.79
CA ARG A 607 15.44 -33.57 1.88
C ARG A 607 14.67 -34.75 1.32
N GLY A 608 15.25 -35.46 0.36
CA GLY A 608 14.68 -36.70 -0.16
C GLY A 608 15.09 -37.10 -1.58
N HIS A 609 15.84 -36.27 -2.31
CA HIS A 609 16.50 -36.71 -3.53
C HIS A 609 17.78 -37.49 -3.23
N ASN A 610 18.12 -38.42 -4.12
CA ASN A 610 19.32 -39.26 -4.03
C ASN A 610 20.41 -38.85 -5.02
N GLY A 611 20.16 -37.82 -5.84
CA GLY A 611 21.10 -37.27 -6.82
C GLY A 611 20.97 -35.76 -6.96
N ALA A 612 21.82 -35.17 -7.81
CA ALA A 612 21.86 -33.74 -8.06
C ALA A 612 20.53 -33.20 -8.59
N VAL A 613 20.02 -32.12 -8.00
CA VAL A 613 18.79 -31.46 -8.46
C VAL A 613 19.16 -30.34 -9.44
N TRP A 614 18.79 -30.52 -10.71
CA TRP A 614 19.18 -29.58 -11.76
C TRP A 614 18.22 -28.40 -11.92
N CYS A 615 16.94 -28.62 -11.67
CA CYS A 615 15.93 -27.59 -11.86
C CYS A 615 14.85 -27.70 -10.78
N CYS A 616 14.36 -26.54 -10.38
CA CYS A 616 13.17 -26.39 -9.57
C CYS A 616 12.25 -25.35 -10.22
N ASP A 617 10.97 -25.48 -9.95
CA ASP A 617 9.97 -24.45 -10.21
C ASP A 617 8.90 -24.44 -9.12
N VAL A 618 8.30 -23.29 -8.88
CA VAL A 618 7.33 -23.09 -7.79
C VAL A 618 5.97 -22.72 -8.37
N SER A 619 4.90 -23.22 -7.74
CA SER A 619 3.54 -22.85 -8.09
C SER A 619 3.29 -21.37 -7.78
N ARG A 620 2.37 -20.73 -8.53
CA ARG A 620 2.09 -19.29 -8.35
C ARG A 620 1.49 -18.95 -6.99
N ASP A 621 0.82 -19.91 -6.35
CA ASP A 621 0.29 -19.76 -5.00
C ASP A 621 1.35 -19.98 -3.89
N SER A 622 2.61 -20.23 -4.26
CA SER A 622 3.72 -20.56 -3.37
C SER A 622 3.44 -21.76 -2.44
N ALA A 623 2.47 -22.62 -2.79
CA ALA A 623 2.11 -23.77 -1.97
C ALA A 623 2.94 -25.01 -2.32
N ARG A 624 3.37 -25.13 -3.59
CA ARG A 624 3.99 -26.34 -4.13
C ARG A 624 5.29 -26.03 -4.87
N LEU A 625 6.24 -26.93 -4.71
CA LEU A 625 7.53 -26.89 -5.40
C LEU A 625 7.68 -28.18 -6.19
N ILE A 626 8.05 -28.08 -7.47
CA ILE A 626 8.45 -29.23 -8.29
C ILE A 626 9.94 -29.18 -8.54
N THR A 627 10.58 -30.34 -8.52
CA THR A 627 12.03 -30.49 -8.63
C THR A 627 12.35 -31.64 -9.57
N GLY A 628 13.34 -31.46 -10.45
CA GLY A 628 13.85 -32.48 -11.37
C GLY A 628 15.29 -32.85 -11.02
N SER A 629 15.55 -34.15 -10.88
CA SER A 629 16.84 -34.66 -10.40
C SER A 629 17.46 -35.71 -11.33
N ALA A 630 18.78 -35.83 -11.20
CA ALA A 630 19.60 -36.85 -11.83
C ALA A 630 19.26 -38.28 -11.37
N ASP A 631 18.54 -38.44 -10.25
CA ASP A 631 18.13 -39.73 -9.69
C ASP A 631 16.96 -40.41 -10.43
N GLN A 632 16.65 -39.97 -11.65
CA GLN A 632 15.53 -40.44 -12.48
C GLN A 632 14.15 -40.14 -11.88
N THR A 633 14.08 -39.18 -10.94
CA THR A 633 12.82 -38.74 -10.35
C THR A 633 12.58 -37.26 -10.51
N ALA A 634 11.30 -36.90 -10.60
CA ALA A 634 10.84 -35.55 -10.28
C ALA A 634 9.94 -35.61 -9.04
N LYS A 635 10.15 -34.72 -8.08
CA LYS A 635 9.40 -34.72 -6.81
C LYS A 635 8.59 -33.45 -6.68
N LEU A 636 7.36 -33.63 -6.17
CA LEU A 636 6.47 -32.56 -5.77
C LEU A 636 6.54 -32.40 -4.25
N TRP A 637 6.69 -31.17 -3.78
CA TRP A 637 6.88 -30.82 -2.38
C TRP A 637 5.85 -29.80 -1.93
N ASN A 638 5.50 -29.84 -0.65
CA ASN A 638 4.79 -28.76 0.00
C ASN A 638 5.80 -27.71 0.47
N VAL A 639 5.63 -26.46 0.04
CA VAL A 639 6.57 -25.37 0.34
C VAL A 639 6.58 -25.03 1.82
N GLN A 640 5.41 -24.98 2.46
CA GLN A 640 5.26 -24.56 3.85
C GLN A 640 5.83 -25.58 4.83
N THR A 641 5.62 -26.87 4.58
CA THR A 641 6.02 -27.94 5.51
C THR A 641 7.35 -28.59 5.15
N GLY A 642 7.83 -28.41 3.91
CA GLY A 642 9.01 -29.10 3.42
C GLY A 642 8.78 -30.58 3.10
N GLN A 643 7.55 -31.09 3.24
CA GLN A 643 7.24 -32.49 3.04
C GLN A 643 7.11 -32.84 1.56
N GLN A 644 7.59 -34.03 1.20
CA GLN A 644 7.40 -34.60 -0.13
C GLN A 644 5.95 -35.05 -0.30
N LEU A 645 5.25 -34.51 -1.29
CA LEU A 645 3.87 -34.86 -1.62
C LEU A 645 3.81 -36.08 -2.54
N PHE A 646 4.62 -36.09 -3.61
CA PHE A 646 4.58 -37.14 -4.63
C PHE A 646 5.93 -37.31 -5.33
N THR A 647 6.21 -38.51 -5.85
CA THR A 647 7.41 -38.80 -6.65
C THR A 647 7.00 -39.36 -8.02
N PHE A 648 7.36 -38.65 -9.08
CA PHE A 648 7.30 -39.13 -10.45
C PHE A 648 8.57 -39.90 -10.78
N ASN A 649 8.44 -41.18 -11.13
CA ASN A 649 9.56 -42.01 -11.55
C ASN A 649 9.65 -42.03 -13.08
N PHE A 650 10.88 -41.98 -13.59
CA PHE A 650 11.20 -42.05 -15.01
C PHE A 650 12.28 -43.11 -15.25
N ASP A 651 12.38 -43.60 -16.48
CA ASP A 651 13.47 -44.51 -16.89
C ASP A 651 14.78 -43.75 -17.20
N SER A 652 14.73 -42.42 -17.17
CA SER A 652 15.84 -41.53 -17.47
C SER A 652 15.85 -40.28 -16.56
N PRO A 653 17.02 -39.64 -16.38
CA PRO A 653 17.16 -38.46 -15.51
C PRO A 653 16.25 -37.30 -15.90
N ALA A 654 15.62 -36.64 -14.92
CA ALA A 654 14.74 -35.49 -15.14
C ALA A 654 15.55 -34.18 -15.13
N ARG A 655 15.54 -33.44 -16.24
CA ARG A 655 16.46 -32.31 -16.49
C ARG A 655 15.87 -30.95 -16.15
N ALA A 656 14.73 -30.60 -16.74
CA ALA A 656 14.06 -29.33 -16.54
C ALA A 656 12.60 -29.55 -16.12
N VAL A 657 12.09 -28.64 -15.31
CA VAL A 657 10.71 -28.62 -14.84
C VAL A 657 10.14 -27.20 -14.99
N ASP A 658 8.88 -27.08 -15.40
CA ASP A 658 8.15 -25.82 -15.50
C ASP A 658 6.64 -26.06 -15.24
N PHE A 659 6.05 -25.30 -14.34
CA PHE A 659 4.62 -25.31 -14.07
C PHE A 659 3.85 -24.54 -15.15
N SER A 660 2.68 -25.05 -15.50
CA SER A 660 1.73 -24.35 -16.36
C SER A 660 1.10 -23.17 -15.62
N VAL A 661 0.62 -22.18 -16.36
CA VAL A 661 -0.17 -21.08 -15.80
C VAL A 661 -1.43 -21.63 -15.14
N GLY A 662 -1.55 -21.50 -13.82
CA GLY A 662 -2.65 -22.04 -13.01
C GLY A 662 -2.36 -23.40 -12.36
N ASP A 663 -1.11 -23.87 -12.39
CA ASP A 663 -0.55 -24.97 -11.56
C ASP A 663 -1.20 -26.35 -11.74
N LYS A 664 -2.02 -26.55 -12.79
CA LYS A 664 -2.71 -27.83 -13.08
C LYS A 664 -1.90 -28.81 -13.92
N LEU A 665 -0.92 -28.34 -14.67
CA LEU A 665 -0.03 -29.13 -15.49
C LEU A 665 1.42 -28.75 -15.17
N ALA A 666 2.34 -29.69 -15.39
CA ALA A 666 3.77 -29.45 -15.34
C ALA A 666 4.43 -30.12 -16.54
N VAL A 667 5.44 -29.45 -17.12
CA VAL A 667 6.32 -30.00 -18.13
C VAL A 667 7.59 -30.47 -17.45
N ILE A 668 8.00 -31.71 -17.75
CA ILE A 668 9.21 -32.33 -17.23
C ILE A 668 9.99 -32.88 -18.41
N THR A 669 11.24 -32.47 -18.59
CA THR A 669 12.11 -33.01 -19.64
C THR A 669 12.98 -34.13 -19.11
N THR A 670 13.22 -35.14 -19.93
CA THR A 670 14.12 -36.24 -19.60
C THR A 670 15.32 -36.29 -20.54
N ASP A 671 16.48 -36.60 -19.98
CA ASP A 671 17.73 -36.74 -20.73
C ASP A 671 17.78 -38.09 -21.47
N PRO A 672 18.56 -38.20 -22.56
CA PRO A 672 18.82 -39.49 -23.18
C PRO A 672 19.66 -40.36 -22.23
N PHE A 673 19.22 -41.58 -21.97
CA PHE A 673 19.88 -42.51 -21.05
C PHE A 673 19.83 -43.93 -21.60
N MET A 674 21.01 -44.53 -21.82
CA MET A 674 21.14 -45.84 -22.49
C MET A 674 20.40 -45.85 -23.84
N ASP A 675 19.40 -46.71 -24.01
CA ASP A 675 18.60 -46.84 -25.25
C ASP A 675 17.36 -45.93 -25.28
N VAL A 676 17.11 -45.15 -24.23
CA VAL A 676 15.95 -44.24 -24.14
C VAL A 676 16.31 -42.87 -24.69
N THR A 677 15.58 -42.42 -25.71
CA THR A 677 15.70 -41.07 -26.27
C THR A 677 15.09 -40.02 -25.34
N SER A 678 15.59 -38.78 -25.39
CA SER A 678 15.01 -37.67 -24.64
C SER A 678 13.54 -37.43 -25.02
N ALA A 679 12.75 -37.04 -24.02
CA ALA A 679 11.34 -36.77 -24.19
C ALA A 679 10.88 -35.62 -23.30
N ILE A 680 9.77 -34.98 -23.69
CA ILE A 680 9.09 -33.98 -22.88
C ILE A 680 7.80 -34.63 -22.36
N HIS A 681 7.68 -34.73 -21.04
CA HIS A 681 6.54 -35.31 -20.37
C HIS A 681 5.65 -34.19 -19.82
N VAL A 682 4.39 -34.18 -20.24
CA VAL A 682 3.36 -33.33 -19.62
C VAL A 682 2.67 -34.15 -18.54
N LYS A 683 2.77 -33.70 -17.29
CA LYS A 683 2.11 -34.30 -16.12
C LYS A 683 0.95 -33.42 -15.69
N SER A 684 -0.15 -34.05 -15.27
CA SER A 684 -1.22 -33.33 -14.56
C SER A 684 -0.89 -33.27 -13.08
N ILE A 685 -1.16 -32.13 -12.45
CA ILE A 685 -0.94 -31.86 -11.04
C ILE A 685 -2.32 -31.74 -10.39
N ALA A 686 -2.67 -32.72 -9.55
CA ALA A 686 -3.98 -32.83 -8.92
C ALA A 686 -4.12 -31.86 -7.75
N GLY A 687 -5.34 -31.37 -7.50
CA GLY A 687 -5.64 -30.48 -6.37
C GLY A 687 -5.36 -31.14 -5.01
N ASP A 688 -5.61 -32.44 -4.89
CA ASP A 688 -5.29 -33.23 -3.71
C ASP A 688 -4.14 -34.21 -3.99
N PRO A 689 -3.19 -34.40 -3.06
CA PRO A 689 -2.06 -35.31 -3.25
C PRO A 689 -2.48 -36.78 -3.44
N GLU A 690 -3.63 -37.19 -2.89
CA GLU A 690 -4.13 -38.56 -3.00
C GLU A 690 -4.64 -38.89 -4.41
N ASP A 691 -5.11 -37.89 -5.15
CA ASP A 691 -5.59 -38.03 -6.53
C ASP A 691 -4.47 -37.90 -7.58
N GLN A 692 -3.21 -37.77 -7.13
CA GLN A 692 -2.08 -37.52 -8.02
C GLN A 692 -1.72 -38.77 -8.84
N ILE A 693 -1.85 -38.65 -10.16
CA ILE A 693 -1.54 -39.72 -11.11
C ILE A 693 -0.07 -39.62 -11.54
N GLY A 694 0.63 -40.76 -11.61
CA GLY A 694 2.01 -40.84 -12.07
C GLY A 694 2.20 -40.88 -13.59
N GLU A 695 1.15 -41.16 -14.36
CA GLU A 695 1.21 -41.27 -15.82
C GLU A 695 1.36 -39.89 -16.51
N SER A 696 1.94 -39.89 -17.71
CA SER A 696 2.04 -38.67 -18.52
C SER A 696 0.78 -38.48 -19.36
N ALA A 697 0.19 -37.30 -19.28
CA ALA A 697 -0.94 -36.92 -20.13
C ALA A 697 -0.52 -36.84 -21.61
N LEU A 698 0.72 -36.39 -21.84
CA LEU A 698 1.31 -36.28 -23.18
C LEU A 698 2.82 -36.54 -23.11
N ILE A 699 3.36 -37.20 -24.12
CA ILE A 699 4.80 -37.46 -24.28
C ILE A 699 5.22 -36.98 -25.65
N LEU A 700 6.09 -35.97 -25.70
CA LEU A 700 6.64 -35.43 -26.94
C LEU A 700 8.01 -36.06 -27.19
N LYS A 701 8.15 -36.71 -28.35
CA LYS A 701 9.40 -37.32 -28.82
C LYS A 701 9.81 -36.65 -30.12
N GLY A 702 11.10 -36.43 -30.33
CA GLY A 702 11.61 -35.75 -31.52
C GLY A 702 12.88 -34.92 -31.33
N PRO A 703 13.10 -34.25 -30.17
CA PRO A 703 14.36 -33.57 -29.91
C PRO A 703 15.55 -34.54 -29.98
N GLN A 704 16.67 -34.09 -30.56
CA GLN A 704 17.90 -34.88 -30.62
C GLN A 704 18.87 -34.42 -29.53
N GLY A 705 19.43 -35.37 -28.78
CA GLY A 705 20.30 -35.06 -27.64
C GLY A 705 19.54 -34.56 -26.41
N ARG A 706 20.23 -33.83 -25.53
CA ARG A 706 19.68 -33.37 -24.24
C ARG A 706 18.76 -32.16 -24.42
N ILE A 707 17.64 -32.16 -23.68
CA ILE A 707 16.70 -31.03 -23.65
C ILE A 707 16.99 -30.21 -22.38
N ASN A 708 17.79 -29.17 -22.52
CA ASN A 708 18.25 -28.36 -21.39
C ASN A 708 17.12 -27.54 -20.76
N ARG A 709 16.16 -27.05 -21.55
CA ARG A 709 15.01 -26.31 -21.02
C ARG A 709 13.78 -26.55 -21.89
N ALA A 710 12.63 -26.76 -21.25
CA ALA A 710 11.33 -26.65 -21.89
C ALA A 710 10.45 -25.77 -21.01
N VAL A 711 9.71 -24.85 -21.61
CA VAL A 711 8.82 -23.92 -20.91
C VAL A 711 7.46 -23.88 -21.59
N TRP A 712 6.44 -23.53 -20.81
CA TRP A 712 5.12 -23.24 -21.34
C TRP A 712 5.12 -21.92 -22.11
N GLY A 713 4.54 -21.95 -23.31
CA GLY A 713 4.20 -20.76 -24.07
C GLY A 713 2.87 -20.14 -23.61
N PRO A 714 2.40 -19.08 -24.30
CA PRO A 714 1.20 -18.33 -23.94
C PRO A 714 -0.03 -19.21 -23.73
N LEU A 715 -0.75 -18.97 -22.63
CA LEU A 715 -2.01 -19.62 -22.28
C LEU A 715 -1.94 -21.16 -22.22
N ASN A 716 -0.76 -21.72 -21.93
CA ASN A 716 -0.51 -23.16 -21.88
C ASN A 716 -0.83 -23.92 -23.18
N ARG A 717 -0.95 -23.23 -24.32
CA ARG A 717 -1.30 -23.85 -25.62
C ARG A 717 -0.10 -24.42 -26.36
N THR A 718 1.08 -23.91 -26.05
CA THR A 718 2.33 -24.34 -26.69
C THR A 718 3.39 -24.66 -25.66
N ILE A 719 4.33 -25.51 -26.05
CA ILE A 719 5.52 -25.83 -25.26
C ILE A 719 6.73 -25.48 -26.13
N ILE A 720 7.64 -24.68 -25.59
CA ILE A 720 8.88 -24.28 -26.28
C ILE A 720 10.02 -25.10 -25.68
N SER A 721 10.73 -25.83 -26.52
CA SER A 721 11.87 -26.65 -26.10
C SER A 721 13.15 -26.19 -26.77
N ALA A 722 14.23 -26.17 -26.01
CA ALA A 722 15.58 -25.91 -26.51
C ALA A 722 16.60 -26.85 -25.86
N GLY A 723 17.62 -27.26 -26.62
CA GLY A 723 18.54 -28.30 -26.19
C GLY A 723 19.92 -28.27 -26.85
N GLU A 724 20.54 -29.44 -26.82
CA GLU A 724 21.91 -29.68 -27.28
C GLU A 724 22.07 -29.59 -28.80
N ASP A 725 21.02 -29.92 -29.54
CA ASP A 725 20.96 -29.84 -31.00
C ASP A 725 20.92 -28.41 -31.55
N ALA A 726 20.93 -27.39 -30.69
CA ALA A 726 20.88 -25.96 -31.05
C ALA A 726 19.59 -25.51 -31.75
N VAL A 727 18.56 -26.36 -31.74
CA VAL A 727 17.28 -26.11 -32.38
C VAL A 727 16.23 -25.73 -31.34
N ILE A 728 15.42 -24.73 -31.66
CA ILE A 728 14.26 -24.30 -30.88
C ILE A 728 13.00 -24.84 -31.57
N ARG A 729 12.19 -25.56 -30.80
CA ARG A 729 10.94 -26.16 -31.29
C ARG A 729 9.75 -25.68 -30.49
N ILE A 730 8.66 -25.41 -31.20
CA ILE A 730 7.36 -25.09 -30.61
C ILE A 730 6.44 -26.26 -30.87
N TRP A 731 5.93 -26.84 -29.78
CA TRP A 731 4.99 -27.95 -29.77
C TRP A 731 3.61 -27.45 -29.38
N ASP A 732 2.58 -28.10 -29.90
CA ASP A 732 1.21 -27.95 -29.43
C ASP A 732 1.02 -28.78 -28.14
N SER A 733 0.49 -28.18 -27.09
CA SER A 733 0.39 -28.83 -25.77
C SER A 733 -0.77 -29.81 -25.64
N GLU A 734 -1.79 -29.74 -26.50
CA GLU A 734 -2.96 -30.62 -26.46
C GLU A 734 -2.76 -31.83 -27.38
N THR A 735 -2.25 -31.59 -28.58
CA THR A 735 -2.08 -32.62 -29.63
C THR A 735 -0.70 -33.23 -29.66
N GLY A 736 0.30 -32.55 -29.09
CA GLY A 736 1.70 -32.95 -29.11
C GLY A 736 2.40 -32.87 -30.46
N LYS A 737 1.78 -32.20 -31.44
CA LYS A 737 2.37 -32.01 -32.77
C LYS A 737 3.41 -30.90 -32.73
N LEU A 738 4.49 -31.10 -33.49
CA LEU A 738 5.45 -30.04 -33.76
C LEU A 738 4.79 -28.98 -34.66
N LEU A 739 4.71 -27.74 -34.17
CA LEU A 739 4.14 -26.62 -34.91
C LEU A 739 5.20 -25.90 -35.75
N LYS A 740 6.35 -25.60 -35.14
CA LYS A 740 7.42 -24.81 -35.74
C LYS A 740 8.79 -25.24 -35.24
N GLU A 741 9.77 -25.09 -36.11
CA GLU A 741 11.20 -25.32 -35.87
C GLU A 741 11.96 -24.14 -36.47
N ASN A 742 13.03 -23.68 -35.81
CA ASN A 742 13.80 -22.54 -36.29
C ASN A 742 14.77 -22.95 -37.41
N ASP A 743 15.05 -22.02 -38.32
CA ASP A 743 16.02 -22.27 -39.39
C ASP A 743 17.45 -22.41 -38.82
N PRO A 744 18.21 -23.46 -39.18
CA PRO A 744 19.57 -23.67 -38.68
C PRO A 744 20.55 -22.53 -38.99
N GLU A 745 20.30 -21.76 -40.05
CA GLU A 745 21.16 -20.61 -40.43
C GLU A 745 20.95 -19.38 -39.54
N VAL A 746 19.71 -19.16 -39.08
CA VAL A 746 19.31 -18.01 -38.25
C VAL A 746 19.43 -18.33 -36.75
N GLY A 747 19.26 -19.61 -36.41
CA GLY A 747 19.34 -20.18 -35.08
C GLY A 747 20.72 -20.11 -34.42
N HIS A 748 20.85 -20.83 -33.31
CA HIS A 748 22.12 -20.97 -32.62
C HIS A 748 23.03 -21.98 -33.33
N LYS A 749 24.34 -21.77 -33.24
CA LYS A 749 25.34 -22.66 -33.85
C LYS A 749 25.85 -23.73 -32.89
N LYS A 750 25.59 -23.56 -31.60
CA LYS A 750 25.98 -24.46 -30.52
C LYS A 750 24.81 -24.66 -29.56
N THR A 751 24.96 -25.63 -28.67
CA THR A 751 24.02 -25.98 -27.61
C THR A 751 23.41 -24.76 -26.92
N ILE A 752 22.08 -24.77 -26.82
CA ILE A 752 21.31 -23.78 -26.07
C ILE A 752 21.30 -24.20 -24.60
N THR A 753 21.78 -23.33 -23.73
CA THR A 753 21.99 -23.60 -22.30
C THR A 753 20.81 -23.17 -21.46
N SER A 754 20.21 -22.03 -21.80
CA SER A 754 19.13 -21.42 -21.04
C SER A 754 18.07 -20.83 -21.97
N LEU A 755 16.83 -20.89 -21.50
CA LEU A 755 15.66 -20.29 -22.13
C LEU A 755 14.83 -19.62 -21.04
N ALA A 756 14.57 -18.32 -21.21
CA ALA A 756 13.71 -17.54 -20.33
C ALA A 756 12.58 -16.91 -21.14
N LYS A 757 11.34 -16.97 -20.64
CA LYS A 757 10.18 -16.32 -21.25
C LYS A 757 9.98 -14.92 -20.67
N SER A 758 9.41 -14.02 -21.46
CA SER A 758 8.98 -12.72 -20.96
C SER A 758 7.73 -12.89 -20.08
N VAL A 759 7.47 -11.93 -19.20
CA VAL A 759 6.33 -12.00 -18.26
C VAL A 759 5.00 -12.09 -19.00
N ASP A 760 4.87 -11.34 -20.09
CA ASP A 760 3.71 -11.35 -21.01
C ASP A 760 3.66 -12.59 -21.92
N GLY A 761 4.73 -13.40 -21.98
CA GLY A 761 4.87 -14.58 -22.82
C GLY A 761 4.97 -14.28 -24.33
N SER A 762 4.99 -13.03 -24.75
CA SER A 762 5.04 -12.63 -26.16
C SER A 762 6.37 -12.99 -26.82
N HIS A 763 7.45 -12.95 -26.05
CA HIS A 763 8.80 -13.19 -26.51
C HIS A 763 9.55 -14.14 -25.56
N PHE A 764 10.64 -14.71 -26.04
CA PHE A 764 11.54 -15.49 -25.20
C PHE A 764 12.99 -15.27 -25.59
N LEU A 765 13.87 -15.35 -24.59
CA LEU A 765 15.29 -15.15 -24.70
C LEU A 765 15.99 -16.50 -24.58
N THR A 766 16.94 -16.74 -25.47
CA THR A 766 17.76 -17.95 -25.49
C THR A 766 19.23 -17.58 -25.35
N GLY A 767 19.97 -18.36 -24.56
CA GLY A 767 21.41 -18.23 -24.40
C GLY A 767 22.12 -19.48 -24.92
N SER A 768 23.26 -19.30 -25.58
CA SER A 768 24.02 -20.40 -26.17
C SER A 768 25.52 -20.31 -25.90
N LEU A 769 26.18 -21.47 -26.01
CA LEU A 769 27.64 -21.58 -25.99
C LEU A 769 28.32 -20.97 -27.22
N ASP A 770 27.56 -20.53 -28.23
CA ASP A 770 28.06 -19.78 -29.39
C ASP A 770 28.40 -18.31 -29.09
N LYS A 771 28.31 -17.91 -27.82
CA LYS A 771 28.56 -16.55 -27.30
C LYS A 771 27.50 -15.53 -27.74
N SER A 772 26.32 -15.99 -28.11
CA SER A 772 25.18 -15.12 -28.39
C SER A 772 24.00 -15.44 -27.48
N ALA A 773 23.21 -14.41 -27.20
CA ALA A 773 21.85 -14.55 -26.73
C ALA A 773 20.90 -13.99 -27.79
N LYS A 774 19.81 -14.68 -28.05
CA LYS A 774 18.86 -14.33 -29.12
C LYS A 774 17.45 -14.18 -28.54
N LEU A 775 16.82 -13.06 -28.87
CA LEU A 775 15.43 -12.74 -28.53
C LEU A 775 14.52 -13.13 -29.69
N TRP A 776 13.50 -13.93 -29.39
CA TRP A 776 12.58 -14.52 -30.36
C TRP A 776 11.14 -14.13 -30.06
N ASP A 777 10.32 -14.02 -31.09
CA ASP A 777 8.86 -13.97 -30.98
C ASP A 777 8.30 -15.38 -30.75
N THR A 778 7.53 -15.55 -29.68
CA THR A 778 6.93 -16.82 -29.30
C THR A 778 5.92 -17.34 -30.32
N ARG A 779 5.17 -16.46 -31.00
CA ARG A 779 4.11 -16.87 -31.93
C ARG A 779 4.68 -17.21 -33.29
N THR A 780 5.59 -16.37 -33.79
CA THR A 780 6.10 -16.50 -35.16
C THR A 780 7.36 -17.35 -35.25
N LEU A 781 8.12 -17.47 -34.16
CA LEU A 781 9.48 -18.02 -34.10
C LEU A 781 10.49 -17.19 -34.93
N THR A 782 10.22 -15.89 -35.11
CA THR A 782 11.17 -14.99 -35.78
C THR A 782 12.18 -14.42 -34.80
N LEU A 783 13.43 -14.32 -35.24
CA LEU A 783 14.50 -13.65 -34.50
C LEU A 783 14.27 -12.13 -34.51
N ILE A 784 14.25 -11.50 -33.34
CA ILE A 784 14.07 -10.05 -33.19
C ILE A 784 15.41 -9.36 -32.99
N LYS A 785 16.21 -9.86 -32.02
CA LYS A 785 17.48 -9.25 -31.61
C LYS A 785 18.51 -10.33 -31.29
N THR A 786 19.78 -10.01 -31.52
CA THR A 786 20.92 -10.85 -31.16
C THR A 786 21.89 -10.03 -30.32
N TYR A 787 22.13 -10.45 -29.08
CA TYR A 787 23.12 -9.88 -28.19
C TYR A 787 24.39 -10.70 -28.29
N VAL A 788 25.47 -10.08 -28.75
CA VAL A 788 26.77 -10.73 -28.93
C VAL A 788 27.63 -10.45 -27.70
N THR A 789 28.20 -11.51 -27.14
CA THR A 789 29.04 -11.44 -25.94
C THR A 789 30.43 -12.01 -26.22
N GLU A 790 31.43 -11.65 -25.42
CA GLU A 790 32.80 -12.17 -25.60
C GLU A 790 32.94 -13.65 -25.17
N ARG A 791 32.05 -14.10 -24.28
CA ARG A 791 32.10 -15.37 -23.56
C ARG A 791 30.83 -16.20 -23.80
N PRO A 792 30.87 -17.53 -23.62
CA PRO A 792 29.67 -18.37 -23.69
C PRO A 792 28.60 -17.89 -22.71
N VAL A 793 27.34 -17.90 -23.14
CA VAL A 793 26.18 -17.55 -22.30
C VAL A 793 25.61 -18.83 -21.72
N ASN A 794 25.56 -18.92 -20.38
CA ASN A 794 25.07 -20.11 -19.67
C ASN A 794 23.67 -19.87 -19.12
N ALA A 795 23.36 -18.64 -18.70
CA ALA A 795 22.07 -18.25 -18.15
C ALA A 795 21.60 -16.94 -18.77
N VAL A 796 20.28 -16.83 -18.96
CA VAL A 796 19.65 -15.61 -19.44
C VAL A 796 18.41 -15.33 -18.61
N ALA A 797 18.14 -14.05 -18.35
CA ALA A 797 16.92 -13.61 -17.69
C ALA A 797 16.49 -12.26 -18.27
N MET A 798 15.19 -11.97 -18.20
CA MET A 798 14.63 -10.69 -18.67
C MET A 798 14.05 -9.95 -17.47
N SER A 799 14.32 -8.64 -17.42
CA SER A 799 13.74 -7.78 -16.40
C SER A 799 12.23 -7.64 -16.63
N PRO A 800 11.40 -7.74 -15.58
CA PRO A 800 9.95 -7.57 -15.69
C PRO A 800 9.51 -6.09 -15.69
N LEU A 801 10.36 -5.18 -15.21
CA LEU A 801 10.00 -3.77 -14.98
C LEU A 801 10.70 -2.79 -15.93
N CYS A 802 11.98 -3.01 -16.23
CA CYS A 802 12.73 -2.27 -17.25
C CYS A 802 12.91 -3.10 -18.52
N ASP A 803 13.04 -2.45 -19.67
CA ASP A 803 13.35 -3.05 -20.97
C ASP A 803 14.82 -3.50 -21.09
N HIS A 804 15.30 -4.27 -20.12
CA HIS A 804 16.67 -4.79 -20.08
C HIS A 804 16.68 -6.32 -20.07
N VAL A 805 17.74 -6.89 -20.63
CA VAL A 805 18.03 -8.32 -20.55
C VAL A 805 19.34 -8.54 -19.81
N VAL A 806 19.41 -9.61 -19.02
CA VAL A 806 20.60 -9.97 -18.25
C VAL A 806 21.16 -11.27 -18.77
N LEU A 807 22.43 -11.21 -19.14
CA LEU A 807 23.18 -12.34 -19.67
C LEU A 807 24.26 -12.73 -18.65
N GLY A 808 24.25 -13.99 -18.26
CA GLY A 808 25.20 -14.58 -17.33
C GLY A 808 25.97 -15.68 -18.02
N GLY A 809 27.28 -15.69 -17.83
CA GLY A 809 28.13 -16.69 -18.46
C GLY A 809 29.57 -16.60 -18.03
N GLY A 810 30.40 -17.45 -18.63
CA GLY A 810 31.81 -17.53 -18.29
C GLY A 810 32.50 -18.68 -18.99
N GLN A 811 33.82 -18.65 -18.96
CA GLN A 811 34.62 -19.83 -19.33
C GLN A 811 34.68 -20.78 -18.13
N ASP A 812 34.84 -22.07 -18.42
CA ASP A 812 34.99 -23.10 -17.40
C ASP A 812 36.16 -22.75 -16.46
N ALA A 813 35.94 -22.88 -15.15
CA ALA A 813 36.92 -22.50 -14.13
C ALA A 813 38.27 -23.24 -14.30
N SER A 814 38.23 -24.47 -14.84
CA SER A 814 39.42 -25.27 -15.15
C SER A 814 40.40 -24.57 -16.11
N THR A 815 39.88 -23.86 -17.12
CA THR A 815 40.67 -23.09 -18.10
C THR A 815 41.23 -21.75 -17.57
N VAL A 816 40.71 -21.23 -16.45
CA VAL A 816 41.09 -19.93 -15.89
C VAL A 816 42.23 -20.04 -14.86
N THR A 817 42.38 -21.20 -14.23
CA THR A 817 43.41 -21.43 -13.19
C THR A 817 44.86 -21.48 -13.71
N THR A 818 45.07 -21.52 -15.04
CA THR A 818 46.38 -21.59 -15.69
C THR A 818 46.91 -20.24 -16.20
N THR A 819 46.17 -19.14 -16.03
CA THR A 819 46.58 -17.79 -16.47
C THR A 819 47.02 -16.90 -15.29
N ASP A 820 48.13 -16.19 -15.45
CA ASP A 820 48.83 -15.40 -14.40
C ASP A 820 48.02 -14.26 -13.75
N HIS A 821 46.82 -13.95 -14.23
CA HIS A 821 45.88 -13.05 -13.58
C HIS A 821 44.72 -13.83 -12.97
N ARG A 822 44.75 -14.03 -11.64
CA ARG A 822 43.66 -14.61 -10.82
C ARG A 822 42.40 -13.73 -10.78
N SER A 823 41.83 -13.38 -11.93
CA SER A 823 40.56 -12.66 -12.03
C SER A 823 39.79 -13.12 -13.26
N GLY A 824 39.06 -14.23 -13.14
CA GLY A 824 38.05 -14.55 -14.13
C GLY A 824 36.97 -13.46 -14.13
N LYS A 825 36.74 -12.82 -15.29
CA LYS A 825 35.62 -11.88 -15.49
C LYS A 825 34.30 -12.66 -15.54
N PHE A 826 33.74 -12.99 -14.37
CA PHE A 826 32.43 -13.62 -14.22
C PHE A 826 31.43 -12.57 -13.76
N GLU A 827 30.81 -11.90 -14.72
CA GLU A 827 29.89 -10.79 -14.48
C GLU A 827 28.56 -11.03 -15.17
N ALA A 828 27.47 -10.61 -14.52
CA ALA A 828 26.16 -10.55 -15.12
C ALA A 828 26.06 -9.25 -15.91
N LYS A 829 25.89 -9.34 -17.22
CA LYS A 829 25.85 -8.17 -18.12
C LYS A 829 24.41 -7.78 -18.45
N PHE A 830 24.12 -6.51 -18.31
CA PHE A 830 22.85 -5.90 -18.67
C PHE A 830 22.94 -5.31 -20.06
N TYR A 831 21.98 -5.66 -20.91
CA TYR A 831 21.82 -5.10 -22.24
C TYR A 831 20.44 -4.47 -22.36
N ASP A 832 20.35 -3.37 -23.10
CA ASP A 832 19.06 -2.83 -23.52
C ASP A 832 18.38 -3.80 -24.48
N LYS A 833 17.11 -4.13 -24.19
CA LYS A 833 16.34 -5.12 -24.94
C LYS A 833 16.13 -4.69 -26.40
N ILE A 834 16.02 -3.40 -26.68
CA ILE A 834 15.68 -2.86 -28.00
C ILE A 834 16.94 -2.44 -28.77
N LEU A 835 17.82 -1.68 -28.11
CA LEU A 835 19.02 -1.04 -28.66
C LEU A 835 20.21 -2.01 -28.76
N GLN A 836 20.22 -3.10 -27.98
CA GLN A 836 21.34 -4.06 -27.88
C GLN A 836 22.62 -3.48 -27.27
N GLU A 837 22.54 -2.30 -26.67
CA GLU A 837 23.67 -1.65 -26.03
C GLU A 837 23.92 -2.21 -24.63
N GLU A 838 25.19 -2.37 -24.26
CA GLU A 838 25.57 -2.81 -22.92
C GLU A 838 25.40 -1.64 -21.93
N ILE A 839 24.52 -1.83 -20.95
CA ILE A 839 24.22 -0.82 -19.92
C ILE A 839 25.28 -0.87 -18.81
N GLY A 840 25.69 -2.09 -18.44
CA GLY A 840 26.66 -2.31 -17.37
C GLY A 840 26.80 -3.79 -16.99
N GLY A 841 27.79 -4.06 -16.14
CA GLY A 841 28.11 -5.40 -15.67
C GLY A 841 28.22 -5.48 -14.16
N VAL A 842 27.55 -6.46 -13.55
CA VAL A 842 27.62 -6.74 -12.12
C VAL A 842 28.61 -7.87 -11.87
N LYS A 843 29.74 -7.52 -11.26
CA LYS A 843 30.79 -8.45 -10.87
C LYS A 843 30.52 -9.04 -9.49
N GLY A 844 31.14 -10.17 -9.19
CA GLY A 844 31.16 -10.71 -7.83
C GLY A 844 31.35 -12.23 -7.76
N HIS A 845 31.03 -12.95 -8.83
CA HIS A 845 31.21 -14.41 -8.92
C HIS A 845 32.67 -14.79 -9.14
N PHE A 846 33.09 -15.92 -8.56
CA PHE A 846 34.43 -16.49 -8.76
C PHE A 846 34.45 -17.64 -9.77
N GLY A 847 33.29 -18.01 -10.29
CA GLY A 847 33.11 -19.01 -11.35
C GLY A 847 32.02 -18.56 -12.34
N PRO A 848 31.82 -19.30 -13.45
CA PRO A 848 30.80 -18.98 -14.43
C PRO A 848 29.40 -18.94 -13.81
N ILE A 849 28.60 -17.95 -14.23
CA ILE A 849 27.21 -17.80 -13.79
C ILE A 849 26.35 -18.79 -14.58
N ASN A 850 25.71 -19.72 -13.89
CA ASN A 850 24.93 -20.81 -14.50
C ASN A 850 23.42 -20.68 -14.29
N ALA A 851 22.99 -19.77 -13.40
CA ALA A 851 21.57 -19.47 -13.20
C ALA A 851 21.37 -17.97 -12.98
N LEU A 852 20.31 -17.43 -13.58
CA LEU A 852 19.84 -16.07 -13.39
C LEU A 852 18.32 -16.09 -13.22
N ALA A 853 17.82 -15.31 -12.28
CA ALA A 853 16.39 -15.13 -12.08
C ALA A 853 16.12 -13.70 -11.60
N PHE A 854 15.09 -13.06 -12.16
CA PHE A 854 14.57 -11.81 -11.61
C PHE A 854 13.52 -12.11 -10.56
N ASN A 855 13.44 -11.26 -9.54
CA ASN A 855 12.27 -11.23 -8.67
C ASN A 855 11.05 -10.79 -9.52
N PRO A 856 9.85 -11.39 -9.35
CA PRO A 856 8.65 -10.96 -10.05
C PRO A 856 8.35 -9.45 -10.00
N ASP A 857 8.78 -8.76 -8.93
CA ASP A 857 8.60 -7.32 -8.77
C ASP A 857 9.62 -6.46 -9.57
N GLY A 858 10.66 -7.09 -10.13
CA GLY A 858 11.75 -6.42 -10.85
C GLY A 858 12.70 -5.60 -10.00
N LYS A 859 12.58 -5.63 -8.67
CA LYS A 859 13.41 -4.83 -7.75
C LYS A 859 14.71 -5.49 -7.34
N SER A 860 14.84 -6.79 -7.61
CA SER A 860 16.06 -7.53 -7.37
C SER A 860 16.27 -8.61 -8.44
N PHE A 861 17.51 -9.07 -8.56
CA PHE A 861 17.83 -10.25 -9.34
C PHE A 861 18.80 -11.15 -8.58
N SER A 862 18.69 -12.45 -8.84
CA SER A 862 19.53 -13.48 -8.26
C SER A 862 20.45 -14.06 -9.32
N SER A 863 21.68 -14.36 -8.93
CA SER A 863 22.68 -14.98 -9.79
C SER A 863 23.36 -16.15 -9.07
N GLY A 864 23.33 -17.33 -9.68
CA GLY A 864 23.99 -18.54 -9.18
C GLY A 864 25.26 -18.84 -9.94
N GLY A 865 26.39 -18.93 -9.23
CA GLY A 865 27.70 -19.24 -9.80
C GLY A 865 28.10 -20.69 -9.60
N GLU A 866 29.03 -21.17 -10.42
CA GLU A 866 29.69 -22.46 -10.21
C GLU A 866 30.63 -22.46 -8.98
N ASP A 867 30.88 -21.28 -8.40
CA ASP A 867 31.57 -21.15 -7.11
C ASP A 867 30.75 -21.68 -5.92
N GLY A 868 29.51 -22.13 -6.16
CA GLY A 868 28.64 -22.72 -5.16
C GLY A 868 27.84 -21.69 -4.37
N TYR A 869 27.89 -20.41 -4.76
CA TYR A 869 27.18 -19.33 -4.09
C TYR A 869 26.06 -18.76 -4.97
N VAL A 870 24.94 -18.43 -4.32
CA VAL A 870 23.87 -17.61 -4.88
C VAL A 870 24.06 -16.19 -4.36
N ARG A 871 24.07 -15.21 -5.26
CA ARG A 871 24.16 -13.79 -4.94
C ARG A 871 22.83 -13.13 -5.28
N LEU A 872 22.25 -12.50 -4.27
CA LEU A 872 21.09 -11.63 -4.37
C LEU A 872 21.56 -10.20 -4.58
N HIS A 873 20.99 -9.53 -5.58
CA HIS A 873 21.32 -8.15 -5.92
C HIS A 873 20.04 -7.33 -5.85
N HIS A 874 20.01 -6.33 -4.98
CA HIS A 874 18.91 -5.38 -4.88
C HIS A 874 19.24 -4.15 -5.73
N PHE A 875 18.25 -3.66 -6.48
CA PHE A 875 18.42 -2.44 -7.25
C PHE A 875 18.12 -1.22 -6.39
N ASP A 876 19.01 -0.24 -6.43
CA ASP A 876 18.77 1.09 -5.84
C ASP A 876 17.79 1.88 -6.70
N SER A 877 17.16 2.90 -6.12
CA SER A 877 16.23 3.80 -6.85
C SER A 877 16.87 4.41 -8.10
N ASP A 878 18.17 4.67 -8.05
CA ASP A 878 18.92 5.29 -9.14
C ASP A 878 19.00 4.39 -10.37
N TYR A 879 18.97 3.06 -10.20
CA TYR A 879 18.98 2.11 -11.30
C TYR A 879 17.78 2.30 -12.24
N PHE A 880 16.60 2.58 -11.67
CA PHE A 880 15.36 2.80 -12.43
C PHE A 880 15.30 4.17 -13.11
N HIS A 881 16.27 5.05 -12.82
CA HIS A 881 16.37 6.39 -13.39
C HIS A 881 17.52 6.55 -14.39
N ILE A 882 18.26 5.47 -14.69
CA ILE A 882 19.31 5.49 -15.69
C ILE A 882 18.67 5.84 -17.04
N LYS A 883 18.99 7.03 -17.56
CA LYS A 883 18.69 7.40 -18.94
C LYS A 883 19.75 6.73 -19.81
N ILE A 884 19.32 5.75 -20.60
CA ILE A 884 20.09 5.20 -21.72
C ILE A 884 20.00 6.19 -22.89
#